data_AF-V4K6R8-F1
#
_entry.id   AF-V4K6R8-F1
#
_cell.length_a   1.000
_cell.length_b   1.000
_cell.length_c   1.000
_cell.angle_alpha   90.00
_cell.angle_beta   90.00
_cell.angle_gamma   90.00
#
_symmetry.space_group_name_H-M   'P 1'
#
loop_
_entity.id
_entity.type
_entity.pdbx_description
1 polymer ?
#
loop_
_entity_poly.entity_id
_entity_poly.type
_entity_poly.pdbx_seq_one_letter_code
_entity_poly.pdbx_strand_id
1 'polypeptide(L)'
;MRQTYPDTSSPNHDFSSPSVNDANGDGGDAIFASGGPVVPYPNEMREEGFQRRRCTIMPSGCSIRALWIVNNLDAVVFSRRFSVVEKQWCSAFKTENGNGGLDLPRLPTDQQLANAFALRKRREGSTRGYGIRVAQSIKGSDSWIDDPITRHVISLCLTEEGDDESNKNERDILWPIVLHTKALYSILVLPLVEPREMKEFVKLCMRPDCGPAVGEDLSLSSLLLNISSITGAFMVAHAFGDIISGDISEPEVVVSASPSVGGLFDSLTGSIGISSRPKPVAAPVASSSLSGAPTTGAAASDATKAAPLDRDILRNFIASAMPFGTPLDLSLSNIFAIKANGFSSAEPPPQELKQPAWKPYLYKGKQRLLFTIHETVNAALYDRDEIPDSVSVAGQINCRAELEGLPDVSFPLAGLSTAHIEAISFHPCAQVPAHGIDKQNIVFQPPLGNFVLMRYQAGCGLGPPVKGFYQLSMVSEDEGAFLFKVRLMEGYKSPLSMEFCTITMPFPRRRIVAFDGTPSAGTILTTEHSVEWRVLGTGRNLSGKSLEATFPGTIKFSPLQNKRRGDGDDEESESESGEGTENVMNVEELLVQKMNKDLPAVEVEEPFCWQAYDYAKVSFKIVGASVSRMLIDTKSVNIYPTTKSPVEFSAQVTSGEYILWNTLGKAPSAAAV
;
A
#
# COMPACT_ATOMS: atom_id res chain seq x y z
N MET A 1 0.39 47.37 38.47
CA MET A 1 -1.07 47.50 38.75
C MET A 1 -1.69 46.20 38.26
N ARG A 2 -2.11 45.20 39.04
CA ARG A 2 -2.77 45.09 40.37
C ARG A 2 -4.28 45.40 40.34
N GLN A 3 -5.06 44.49 40.96
CA GLN A 3 -6.54 44.39 41.13
C GLN A 3 -7.28 43.71 39.94
N THR A 4 -8.14 42.67 40.04
CA THR A 4 -9.01 41.98 41.04
C THR A 4 -10.48 42.46 41.17
N TYR A 5 -11.43 41.72 40.55
CA TYR A 5 -12.79 41.29 41.01
C TYR A 5 -13.82 42.33 41.58
N PRO A 6 -15.14 42.01 41.78
CA PRO A 6 -16.04 40.97 41.23
C PRO A 6 -17.50 41.46 40.88
N ASP A 7 -18.43 40.49 40.70
CA ASP A 7 -19.87 40.47 41.11
C ASP A 7 -21.08 40.77 40.17
N THR A 8 -21.81 39.65 39.89
CA THR A 8 -23.27 39.36 39.90
C THR A 8 -24.37 40.41 39.67
N SER A 9 -25.36 40.06 38.83
CA SER A 9 -26.80 39.94 39.22
C SER A 9 -27.72 39.45 38.07
N SER A 10 -28.74 38.66 38.40
CA SER A 10 -29.86 38.24 37.52
C SER A 10 -31.08 39.17 37.70
N PRO A 11 -32.18 39.04 36.92
CA PRO A 11 -33.24 38.06 37.25
C PRO A 11 -33.99 37.41 36.07
N ASN A 12 -34.83 36.41 36.40
CA ASN A 12 -35.65 35.57 35.51
C ASN A 12 -36.88 36.30 34.92
N HIS A 13 -37.51 35.67 33.92
CA HIS A 13 -38.97 35.56 33.88
C HIS A 13 -39.45 34.23 33.26
N ASP A 14 -40.39 33.58 33.95
CA ASP A 14 -40.99 32.26 33.64
C ASP A 14 -42.39 32.38 32.97
N PHE A 15 -43.01 31.21 32.73
CA PHE A 15 -44.44 30.93 32.40
C PHE A 15 -44.89 31.12 30.94
N SER A 16 -45.91 30.41 30.41
CA SER A 16 -46.45 29.03 30.62
C SER A 16 -47.56 28.79 29.59
N SER A 17 -47.84 27.52 29.22
CA SER A 17 -49.04 27.15 28.44
C SER A 17 -50.35 27.35 29.24
N PRO A 18 -51.51 27.49 28.58
CA PRO A 18 -52.56 26.46 28.72
C PRO A 18 -53.42 26.24 27.45
N SER A 19 -54.65 25.73 27.63
CA SER A 19 -55.35 24.80 26.74
C SER A 19 -56.82 25.14 26.41
N VAL A 20 -57.27 24.72 25.22
CA VAL A 20 -58.56 24.01 24.95
C VAL A 20 -59.93 24.79 24.98
N ASN A 21 -60.65 24.63 23.85
CA ASN A 21 -62.12 24.54 23.62
C ASN A 21 -63.06 25.70 23.18
N ASP A 22 -63.89 25.32 22.17
CA ASP A 22 -65.33 25.53 21.93
C ASP A 22 -65.94 26.74 21.16
N ALA A 23 -66.36 26.43 19.90
CA ALA A 23 -67.74 26.45 19.37
C ALA A 23 -68.31 27.60 18.48
N ASN A 24 -69.17 27.17 17.54
CA ASN A 24 -70.10 27.88 16.61
C ASN A 24 -69.49 28.65 15.40
N GLY A 25 -70.06 28.59 14.18
CA GLY A 25 -71.20 27.82 13.62
C GLY A 25 -71.66 28.34 12.23
N ASP A 26 -72.38 27.51 11.45
CA ASP A 26 -72.95 27.73 10.07
C ASP A 26 -71.97 28.02 8.91
N GLY A 27 -72.04 27.43 7.70
CA GLY A 27 -72.89 26.39 7.06
C GLY A 27 -72.47 26.26 5.56
N GLY A 28 -72.80 25.25 4.73
CA GLY A 28 -73.64 24.05 4.83
C GLY A 28 -73.37 23.05 3.65
N ASP A 29 -74.41 22.43 3.07
CA ASP A 29 -74.53 21.58 1.85
C ASP A 29 -73.25 20.93 1.24
N ALA A 30 -72.96 19.63 1.47
CA ALA A 30 -73.55 18.40 0.88
C ALA A 30 -73.00 18.08 -0.55
N ILE A 31 -72.69 16.83 -0.97
CA ILE A 31 -73.26 15.49 -0.71
C ILE A 31 -72.15 14.39 -0.65
N PHE A 32 -72.42 13.26 0.02
CA PHE A 32 -71.58 12.06 0.18
C PHE A 32 -71.30 11.25 -1.10
N ALA A 33 -70.10 10.64 -1.18
CA ALA A 33 -69.92 9.27 -1.68
C ALA A 33 -68.67 8.61 -1.06
N SER A 34 -68.83 7.40 -0.52
CA SER A 34 -67.79 6.62 0.17
C SER A 34 -66.90 5.81 -0.78
N GLY A 35 -65.58 5.81 -0.56
CA GLY A 35 -64.66 4.92 -1.27
C GLY A 35 -63.20 5.08 -0.83
N GLY A 36 -62.75 4.31 0.15
CA GLY A 36 -61.33 4.25 0.51
C GLY A 36 -60.50 3.47 -0.52
N PRO A 37 -59.23 3.82 -0.76
CA PRO A 37 -58.39 3.12 -1.73
C PRO A 37 -58.06 1.70 -1.24
N VAL A 38 -58.40 0.71 -2.07
CA VAL A 38 -58.12 -0.71 -1.83
C VAL A 38 -56.63 -0.99 -2.06
N VAL A 39 -56.00 -1.70 -1.13
CA VAL A 39 -54.63 -2.23 -1.27
C VAL A 39 -54.64 -3.41 -2.26
N PRO A 40 -53.82 -3.41 -3.34
CA PRO A 40 -53.74 -4.57 -4.23
C PRO A 40 -52.99 -5.74 -3.58
N TYR A 41 -53.49 -6.96 -3.77
CA TYR A 41 -52.77 -8.17 -3.39
C TYR A 41 -51.57 -8.44 -4.32
N PRO A 42 -50.46 -9.03 -3.83
CA PRO A 42 -49.24 -9.20 -4.60
C PRO A 42 -49.29 -10.47 -5.47
N ASN A 43 -49.80 -10.39 -6.70
CA ASN A 43 -49.49 -11.36 -7.78
C ASN A 43 -50.03 -10.96 -9.18
N GLU A 44 -49.85 -9.72 -9.64
CA GLU A 44 -50.24 -9.35 -11.02
C GLU A 44 -49.42 -8.19 -11.64
N MET A 45 -48.09 -8.29 -11.57
CA MET A 45 -47.18 -7.54 -12.46
C MET A 45 -45.98 -8.40 -12.85
N ARG A 46 -46.23 -9.38 -13.73
CA ARG A 46 -45.20 -10.10 -14.46
C ARG A 46 -45.35 -9.70 -15.94
N GLU A 47 -44.22 -9.43 -16.60
CA GLU A 47 -44.02 -9.22 -18.04
C GLU A 47 -44.08 -7.79 -18.64
N GLU A 48 -44.82 -6.81 -18.10
CA GLU A 48 -44.82 -5.43 -18.66
C GLU A 48 -43.83 -4.46 -17.99
N GLY A 49 -42.53 -4.71 -18.18
CA GLY A 49 -41.45 -3.81 -17.74
C GLY A 49 -40.19 -3.83 -18.61
N PHE A 50 -40.15 -4.66 -19.65
CA PHE A 50 -38.96 -4.93 -20.44
C PHE A 50 -39.03 -4.20 -21.79
N GLN A 51 -38.94 -2.86 -21.80
CA GLN A 51 -38.60 -2.06 -23.01
C GLN A 51 -38.34 -0.55 -22.78
N ARG A 52 -37.61 -0.15 -21.72
CA ARG A 52 -37.12 1.24 -21.58
C ARG A 52 -35.59 1.32 -21.63
N ARG A 53 -35.09 1.84 -22.77
CA ARG A 53 -33.76 2.44 -23.01
C ARG A 53 -32.60 1.82 -22.21
N ARG A 54 -32.03 0.74 -22.74
CA ARG A 54 -30.67 0.32 -22.40
C ARG A 54 -29.64 1.34 -22.90
N CYS A 55 -29.40 2.39 -22.12
CA CYS A 55 -28.08 2.98 -22.06
C CYS A 55 -27.26 2.06 -21.15
N THR A 56 -26.51 1.13 -21.72
CA THR A 56 -25.67 0.17 -20.97
C THR A 56 -24.45 0.87 -20.39
N ILE A 57 -24.66 1.58 -19.28
CA ILE A 57 -23.59 1.86 -18.32
C ILE A 57 -23.05 0.49 -17.89
N MET A 58 -21.76 0.22 -18.09
CA MET A 58 -21.17 -1.01 -17.56
C MET A 58 -21.24 -0.95 -16.02
N PRO A 59 -21.55 -2.06 -15.32
CA PRO A 59 -21.58 -2.04 -13.88
C PRO A 59 -20.19 -1.68 -13.33
N SER A 60 -20.10 -0.53 -12.67
CA SER A 60 -18.89 -0.04 -12.01
C SER A 60 -18.46 -1.03 -10.92
N GLY A 61 -17.47 -1.86 -11.22
CA GLY A 61 -17.08 -2.97 -10.35
C GLY A 61 -15.68 -3.47 -10.62
N CYS A 62 -15.10 -4.11 -9.61
CA CYS A 62 -13.71 -4.57 -9.56
C CYS A 62 -13.37 -5.79 -10.43
N SER A 63 -14.15 -6.05 -11.49
CA SER A 63 -13.99 -7.23 -12.34
C SER A 63 -12.71 -7.18 -13.16
N ILE A 64 -12.12 -8.35 -13.42
CA ILE A 64 -10.90 -8.52 -14.21
C ILE A 64 -11.13 -9.45 -15.40
N ARG A 65 -10.55 -9.11 -16.55
CA ARG A 65 -10.61 -9.87 -17.80
C ARG A 65 -9.64 -11.06 -17.80
N ALA A 66 -8.44 -10.83 -17.29
CA ALA A 66 -7.38 -11.85 -17.24
C ALA A 66 -6.32 -11.56 -16.17
N LEU A 67 -5.54 -12.59 -15.84
CA LEU A 67 -4.40 -12.55 -14.93
C LEU A 67 -3.30 -13.48 -15.47
N TRP A 68 -2.05 -13.05 -15.34
CA TRP A 68 -0.86 -13.83 -15.68
C TRP A 68 0.19 -13.71 -14.57
N ILE A 69 1.00 -14.75 -14.40
CA ILE A 69 2.20 -14.75 -13.57
C ILE A 69 3.38 -15.07 -14.48
N VAL A 70 4.33 -14.16 -14.53
CA VAL A 70 5.58 -14.25 -15.30
C VAL A 70 6.73 -14.48 -14.31
N ASN A 71 7.69 -15.35 -14.64
CA ASN A 71 8.88 -15.55 -13.81
C ASN A 71 10.03 -14.59 -14.22
N ASN A 72 11.13 -14.62 -13.48
CA ASN A 72 12.35 -13.86 -13.77
C ASN A 72 13.03 -14.19 -15.13
N LEU A 73 12.62 -15.27 -15.81
CA LEU A 73 13.04 -15.63 -17.18
C LEU A 73 12.04 -15.14 -18.25
N ASP A 74 11.16 -14.20 -17.88
CA ASP A 74 10.13 -13.58 -18.72
C ASP A 74 9.11 -14.58 -19.32
N ALA A 75 9.02 -15.79 -18.76
CA ALA A 75 8.08 -16.83 -19.18
C ALA A 75 6.80 -16.83 -18.34
N VAL A 76 5.63 -16.93 -18.99
CA VAL A 76 4.33 -17.09 -18.32
C VAL A 76 4.26 -18.47 -17.66
N VAL A 77 4.32 -18.52 -16.33
CA VAL A 77 4.25 -19.75 -15.53
C VAL A 77 2.81 -20.10 -15.11
N PHE A 78 1.88 -19.16 -15.19
CA PHE A 78 0.46 -19.36 -14.91
C PHE A 78 -0.37 -18.28 -15.62
N SER A 79 -1.55 -18.66 -16.12
CA SER A 79 -2.51 -17.71 -16.71
C SER A 79 -3.97 -18.09 -16.40
N ARG A 80 -4.83 -17.07 -16.27
CA ARG A 80 -6.27 -17.21 -16.09
C ARG A 80 -7.01 -16.16 -16.92
N ARG A 81 -7.98 -16.59 -17.72
CA ARG A 81 -8.83 -15.73 -18.55
C ARG A 81 -10.29 -15.88 -18.12
N PHE A 82 -11.02 -14.78 -17.99
CA PHE A 82 -12.41 -14.75 -17.53
C PHE A 82 -13.37 -14.49 -18.69
N SER A 83 -13.81 -15.57 -19.33
CA SER A 83 -14.62 -15.53 -20.55
C SER A 83 -15.98 -14.83 -20.40
N VAL A 84 -16.51 -14.68 -19.19
CA VAL A 84 -17.73 -13.91 -18.92
C VAL A 84 -17.45 -12.41 -19.05
N VAL A 85 -16.45 -11.91 -18.31
CA VAL A 85 -16.00 -10.51 -18.35
C VAL A 85 -15.52 -10.13 -19.75
N GLU A 86 -14.76 -11.01 -20.41
CA GLU A 86 -14.27 -10.77 -21.77
C GLU A 86 -15.41 -10.62 -22.79
N LYS A 87 -16.47 -11.43 -22.68
CA LYS A 87 -17.66 -11.29 -23.55
C LYS A 87 -18.41 -9.99 -23.31
N GLN A 88 -18.51 -9.54 -22.06
CA GLN A 88 -19.11 -8.25 -21.71
C GLN A 88 -18.30 -7.10 -22.32
N TRP A 89 -16.98 -7.11 -22.17
CA TRP A 89 -16.09 -6.12 -22.76
C TRP A 89 -16.17 -6.09 -24.29
N CYS A 90 -16.09 -7.25 -24.94
CA CYS A 90 -16.30 -7.39 -26.40
C CYS A 90 -17.64 -6.80 -26.87
N SER A 91 -18.71 -6.95 -26.08
CA SER A 91 -20.03 -6.39 -26.41
C SER A 91 -20.08 -4.88 -26.28
N ALA A 92 -19.43 -4.30 -25.27
CA ALA A 92 -19.31 -2.85 -25.12
C ALA A 92 -18.46 -2.26 -26.25
N PHE A 93 -17.32 -2.88 -26.57
CA PHE A 93 -16.41 -2.43 -27.64
C PHE A 93 -17.11 -2.36 -29.01
N LYS A 94 -17.95 -3.35 -29.34
CA LYS A 94 -18.80 -3.32 -30.56
C LYS A 94 -19.84 -2.21 -30.54
N THR A 95 -20.44 -1.94 -29.38
CA THR A 95 -21.47 -0.90 -29.26
C THR A 95 -20.85 0.49 -29.46
N GLU A 96 -19.67 0.70 -28.88
CA GLU A 96 -18.91 1.95 -28.89
C GLU A 96 -18.24 2.25 -30.25
N ASN A 97 -17.85 1.23 -31.02
CA ASN A 97 -17.25 1.39 -32.36
C ASN A 97 -18.23 1.19 -33.52
N GLY A 98 -19.50 0.94 -33.22
CA GLY A 98 -20.55 0.67 -34.20
C GLY A 98 -20.44 -0.71 -34.86
N ASN A 99 -21.50 -1.12 -35.53
CA ASN A 99 -21.67 -2.46 -36.10
C ASN A 99 -20.87 -2.70 -37.41
N GLY A 100 -19.85 -1.88 -37.69
CA GLY A 100 -18.90 -2.14 -38.77
C GLY A 100 -18.18 -3.47 -38.52
N GLY A 101 -17.97 -4.27 -39.57
CA GLY A 101 -17.46 -5.66 -39.49
C GLY A 101 -15.99 -5.79 -39.09
N LEU A 102 -15.56 -5.08 -38.04
CA LEU A 102 -14.22 -5.08 -37.50
C LEU A 102 -14.03 -6.28 -36.57
N ASP A 103 -12.94 -7.03 -36.76
CA ASP A 103 -12.56 -8.10 -35.85
C ASP A 103 -12.39 -7.60 -34.41
N LEU A 104 -13.02 -8.33 -33.48
CA LEU A 104 -12.90 -8.10 -32.04
C LEU A 104 -11.44 -8.21 -31.60
N PRO A 105 -10.93 -7.27 -30.78
CA PRO A 105 -9.68 -7.46 -30.07
C PRO A 105 -9.77 -8.75 -29.24
N ARG A 106 -8.80 -9.64 -29.39
CA ARG A 106 -8.72 -10.89 -28.62
C ARG A 106 -7.65 -10.73 -27.54
N LEU A 107 -7.87 -11.33 -26.37
CA LEU A 107 -6.82 -11.49 -25.37
C LEU A 107 -5.60 -12.21 -26.01
N PRO A 108 -4.36 -11.74 -25.76
CA PRO A 108 -3.17 -12.33 -26.36
C PRO A 108 -2.99 -13.77 -25.91
N THR A 109 -2.21 -14.54 -26.68
CA THR A 109 -1.65 -15.81 -26.22
C THR A 109 -0.60 -15.57 -25.12
N ASP A 110 -0.29 -16.60 -24.32
CA ASP A 110 0.72 -16.48 -23.26
C ASP A 110 2.12 -16.16 -23.85
N GLN A 111 2.41 -16.61 -25.09
CA GLN A 111 3.65 -16.27 -25.80
C GLN A 111 3.71 -14.80 -26.24
N GLN A 112 2.62 -14.28 -26.83
CA GLN A 112 2.55 -12.87 -27.25
C GLN A 112 2.70 -11.93 -26.04
N LEU A 113 2.07 -12.26 -24.92
CA LEU A 113 2.21 -11.48 -23.69
C LEU A 113 3.65 -11.54 -23.16
N ALA A 114 4.28 -12.72 -23.12
CA ALA A 114 5.68 -12.89 -22.70
C ALA A 114 6.63 -12.05 -23.57
N ASN A 115 6.50 -12.12 -24.89
CA ASN A 115 7.29 -11.34 -25.83
C ASN A 115 7.12 -9.83 -25.61
N ALA A 116 5.87 -9.36 -25.50
CA ALA A 116 5.57 -7.95 -25.27
C ALA A 116 6.11 -7.44 -23.92
N PHE A 117 6.00 -8.24 -22.87
CA PHE A 117 6.50 -7.91 -21.52
C PHE A 117 8.03 -7.86 -21.49
N ALA A 118 8.71 -8.85 -22.07
CA ALA A 118 10.16 -8.84 -22.24
C ALA A 118 10.64 -7.64 -23.08
N LEU A 119 9.94 -7.32 -24.17
CA LEU A 119 10.23 -6.15 -25.00
C LEU A 119 10.11 -4.84 -24.21
N ARG A 120 9.06 -4.68 -23.40
CA ARG A 120 8.90 -3.52 -22.51
C ARG A 120 10.04 -3.44 -21.49
N LYS A 121 10.33 -4.53 -20.78
CA LYS A 121 11.40 -4.62 -19.77
C LYS A 121 12.78 -4.27 -20.33
N ARG A 122 13.06 -4.55 -21.61
CA ARG A 122 14.29 -4.11 -22.32
C ARG A 122 14.33 -2.61 -22.64
N ARG A 123 13.19 -1.91 -22.67
CA ARG A 123 13.08 -0.46 -22.91
C ARG A 123 13.18 0.35 -21.61
N GLU A 124 12.79 -0.25 -20.48
CA GLU A 124 12.89 0.35 -19.15
C GLU A 124 14.37 0.64 -18.79
N GLY A 125 14.66 1.85 -18.29
CA GLY A 125 16.01 2.26 -17.90
C GLY A 125 16.99 2.61 -19.04
N SER A 126 16.56 2.63 -20.30
CA SER A 126 17.37 3.11 -21.43
C SER A 126 17.43 4.64 -21.50
N THR A 127 18.46 5.23 -22.12
CA THR A 127 18.47 6.65 -22.52
C THR A 127 17.39 7.02 -23.54
N ARG A 128 16.79 6.03 -24.23
CA ARG A 128 15.55 6.24 -25.01
C ARG A 128 14.29 6.35 -24.14
N GLY A 129 14.42 6.07 -22.85
CA GLY A 129 13.40 6.18 -21.81
C GLY A 129 13.77 7.22 -20.75
N TYR A 130 14.18 8.43 -21.17
CA TYR A 130 13.86 9.62 -20.37
C TYR A 130 12.35 9.54 -20.10
N GLY A 131 11.94 9.35 -18.83
CA GLY A 131 10.52 9.10 -18.53
C GLY A 131 9.67 10.37 -18.48
N ILE A 132 10.30 11.55 -18.55
CA ILE A 132 9.70 12.76 -19.11
C ILE A 132 9.65 12.59 -20.63
N ARG A 133 8.45 12.66 -21.23
CA ARG A 133 8.33 12.78 -22.68
C ARG A 133 9.01 14.06 -23.15
N VAL A 134 10.10 13.89 -23.89
CA VAL A 134 10.85 14.96 -24.55
C VAL A 134 10.54 14.94 -26.05
N ALA A 135 10.95 15.96 -26.79
CA ALA A 135 10.73 16.03 -28.24
C ALA A 135 11.39 14.85 -29.01
N GLN A 136 12.37 14.16 -28.41
CA GLN A 136 12.98 12.94 -28.97
C GLN A 136 12.28 11.63 -28.55
N SER A 137 11.25 11.67 -27.69
CA SER A 137 10.52 10.46 -27.28
C SER A 137 9.71 9.88 -28.43
N ILE A 138 9.71 8.55 -28.56
CA ILE A 138 9.03 7.85 -29.66
C ILE A 138 7.51 8.04 -29.54
N LYS A 139 6.87 8.59 -30.59
CA LYS A 139 5.42 8.78 -30.64
C LYS A 139 4.69 7.43 -30.52
N GLY A 140 3.68 7.34 -29.67
CA GLY A 140 2.99 6.06 -29.40
C GLY A 140 3.78 5.07 -28.53
N SER A 141 4.88 5.51 -27.91
CA SER A 141 5.57 4.82 -26.80
C SER A 141 4.85 5.03 -25.48
N ASP A 142 4.97 4.12 -24.52
CA ASP A 142 4.57 4.33 -23.12
C ASP A 142 5.74 4.79 -22.24
N SER A 143 6.68 5.55 -22.82
CA SER A 143 7.84 6.21 -22.18
C SER A 143 7.42 7.37 -21.25
N TRP A 144 6.57 7.04 -20.30
CA TRP A 144 6.09 7.84 -19.18
C TRP A 144 6.74 7.39 -17.87
N ILE A 145 7.93 6.77 -17.96
CA ILE A 145 8.61 5.96 -16.91
C ILE A 145 8.82 6.75 -15.57
N ASP A 146 8.67 8.06 -15.64
CA ASP A 146 8.84 9.00 -14.53
C ASP A 146 7.54 9.35 -13.79
N ASP A 147 6.34 9.07 -14.34
CA ASP A 147 5.12 9.02 -13.52
C ASP A 147 5.14 7.70 -12.72
N PRO A 148 5.26 7.73 -11.38
CA PRO A 148 5.35 6.52 -10.56
C PRO A 148 4.18 5.56 -10.78
N ILE A 149 3.00 6.05 -11.17
CA ILE A 149 1.83 5.19 -11.41
C ILE A 149 2.04 4.26 -12.62
N THR A 150 2.85 4.66 -13.61
CA THR A 150 3.10 3.88 -14.84
C THR A 150 3.99 2.66 -14.62
N ARG A 151 4.67 2.61 -13.47
CA ARG A 151 5.44 1.44 -13.00
C ARG A 151 4.52 0.34 -12.51
N HIS A 152 3.33 0.74 -12.07
CA HIS A 152 2.33 -0.13 -11.49
C HIS A 152 1.13 -0.36 -12.42
N VAL A 153 0.89 0.57 -13.36
CA VAL A 153 -0.16 0.48 -14.40
C VAL A 153 0.50 0.63 -15.77
N ILE A 154 0.91 -0.50 -16.35
CA ILE A 154 1.65 -0.57 -17.61
C ILE A 154 0.72 -0.66 -18.82
N SER A 155 1.28 -0.40 -20.01
CA SER A 155 0.73 -0.87 -21.27
C SER A 155 1.64 -1.95 -21.86
N LEU A 156 1.10 -2.85 -22.69
CA LEU A 156 1.90 -3.77 -23.50
C LEU A 156 1.47 -3.67 -24.97
N CYS A 157 2.44 -3.59 -25.88
CA CYS A 157 2.19 -3.58 -27.31
C CYS A 157 2.42 -4.98 -27.90
N LEU A 158 1.46 -5.47 -28.68
CA LEU A 158 1.37 -6.86 -29.14
C LEU A 158 1.89 -7.08 -30.58
N THR A 159 2.27 -6.01 -31.30
CA THR A 159 2.91 -6.07 -32.62
C THR A 159 4.36 -6.52 -32.54
N GLU A 160 4.83 -7.23 -33.56
CA GLU A 160 6.21 -7.71 -33.66
C GLU A 160 7.14 -6.62 -34.24
N GLU A 161 8.45 -6.75 -34.02
CA GLU A 161 9.44 -5.77 -34.50
C GLU A 161 9.51 -5.78 -36.04
N GLY A 162 9.00 -4.73 -36.70
CA GLY A 162 9.07 -4.55 -38.16
C GLY A 162 7.91 -3.75 -38.77
N ASP A 163 6.76 -3.69 -38.09
CA ASP A 163 5.62 -2.88 -38.53
C ASP A 163 5.85 -1.39 -38.30
N ASP A 164 5.26 -0.57 -39.18
CA ASP A 164 5.38 0.88 -39.17
C ASP A 164 4.71 1.48 -37.90
N GLU A 165 5.50 1.74 -36.85
CA GLU A 165 5.04 2.20 -35.53
C GLU A 165 4.18 3.50 -35.58
N SER A 166 4.21 4.21 -36.71
CA SER A 166 3.33 5.35 -37.01
C SER A 166 1.84 4.98 -37.12
N ASN A 167 1.51 3.70 -37.28
CA ASN A 167 0.18 3.19 -37.63
C ASN A 167 -0.42 2.21 -36.59
N LYS A 168 0.01 2.31 -35.32
CA LYS A 168 -0.53 1.53 -34.19
C LYS A 168 -2.06 1.66 -34.09
N ASN A 169 -2.78 0.57 -34.27
CA ASN A 169 -4.21 0.53 -34.01
C ASN A 169 -4.50 0.45 -32.50
N GLU A 170 -5.68 0.92 -32.09
CA GLU A 170 -6.22 0.72 -30.73
C GLU A 170 -6.27 -0.77 -30.29
N ARG A 171 -6.15 -1.72 -31.23
CA ARG A 171 -6.26 -3.16 -30.98
C ARG A 171 -4.97 -3.82 -30.50
N ASP A 172 -3.83 -3.19 -30.78
CA ASP A 172 -2.50 -3.78 -30.55
C ASP A 172 -1.91 -3.39 -29.19
N ILE A 173 -2.62 -2.55 -28.44
CA ILE A 173 -2.25 -2.07 -27.11
C ILE A 173 -3.13 -2.78 -26.08
N LEU A 174 -2.50 -3.48 -25.14
CA LEU A 174 -3.15 -4.02 -23.96
C LEU A 174 -2.95 -3.06 -22.78
N TRP A 175 -4.01 -2.34 -22.42
CA TRP A 175 -4.00 -1.36 -21.33
C TRP A 175 -5.40 -1.24 -20.67
N PRO A 176 -5.47 -0.91 -19.37
CA PRO A 176 -4.38 -0.90 -18.41
C PRO A 176 -4.04 -2.31 -17.95
N ILE A 177 -2.79 -2.54 -17.57
CA ILE A 177 -2.37 -3.77 -16.89
C ILE A 177 -1.75 -3.37 -15.56
N VAL A 178 -2.31 -3.86 -14.46
CA VAL A 178 -1.68 -3.70 -13.15
C VAL A 178 -0.52 -4.67 -13.04
N LEU A 179 0.67 -4.15 -12.77
CA LEU A 179 1.92 -4.88 -12.53
C LEU A 179 2.24 -4.84 -11.04
N HIS A 180 2.34 -6.03 -10.43
CA HIS A 180 2.90 -6.22 -9.10
C HIS A 180 4.07 -7.20 -9.18
N THR A 181 5.26 -6.78 -8.79
CA THR A 181 6.43 -7.67 -8.65
C THR A 181 6.57 -8.10 -7.20
N LYS A 182 6.73 -9.41 -6.98
CA LYS A 182 6.93 -10.01 -5.65
C LYS A 182 7.88 -11.19 -5.79
N ALA A 183 9.02 -11.13 -5.08
CA ALA A 183 10.13 -12.07 -5.24
C ALA A 183 10.49 -12.23 -6.74
N LEU A 184 10.70 -13.47 -7.22
CA LEU A 184 11.11 -13.76 -8.60
C LEU A 184 9.94 -13.78 -9.62
N TYR A 185 8.80 -13.16 -9.29
CA TYR A 185 7.59 -13.20 -10.12
C TYR A 185 6.98 -11.82 -10.34
N SER A 186 6.48 -11.59 -11.55
CA SER A 186 5.66 -10.45 -11.94
C SER A 186 4.22 -10.91 -12.18
N ILE A 187 3.29 -10.38 -11.38
CA ILE A 187 1.85 -10.62 -11.49
C ILE A 187 1.26 -9.50 -12.36
N LEU A 188 0.64 -9.88 -13.46
CA LEU A 188 0.00 -8.99 -14.44
C LEU A 188 -1.51 -9.19 -14.38
N VAL A 189 -2.27 -8.13 -14.09
CA VAL A 189 -3.74 -8.18 -13.97
C VAL A 189 -4.38 -7.20 -14.94
N LEU A 190 -5.27 -7.69 -15.80
CA LEU A 190 -6.02 -6.90 -16.77
C LEU A 190 -7.44 -6.63 -16.24
N PRO A 191 -7.73 -5.44 -15.67
CA PRO A 191 -9.08 -5.04 -15.27
C PRO A 191 -10.09 -4.97 -16.42
N LEU A 192 -11.38 -4.94 -16.07
CA LEU A 192 -12.45 -4.53 -16.96
C LEU A 192 -12.54 -2.99 -16.98
N VAL A 193 -12.00 -2.36 -18.02
CA VAL A 193 -12.14 -0.92 -18.29
C VAL A 193 -13.14 -0.66 -19.41
N GLU A 194 -13.77 0.51 -19.44
CA GLU A 194 -14.66 0.85 -20.54
C GLU A 194 -13.86 1.15 -21.83
N PRO A 195 -14.37 0.76 -23.03
CA PRO A 195 -13.70 1.05 -24.29
C PRO A 195 -13.40 2.55 -24.53
N ARG A 196 -14.19 3.47 -23.96
CA ARG A 196 -13.94 4.92 -24.03
C ARG A 196 -12.65 5.34 -23.31
N GLU A 197 -12.38 4.76 -22.14
CA GLU A 197 -11.19 5.05 -21.32
C GLU A 197 -9.91 4.57 -22.04
N MET A 198 -10.00 3.43 -22.71
CA MET A 198 -8.94 2.91 -23.57
C MET A 198 -8.65 3.85 -24.76
N LYS A 199 -9.68 4.42 -25.41
CA LYS A 199 -9.50 5.43 -26.47
C LYS A 199 -8.84 6.70 -25.95
N GLU A 200 -9.18 7.14 -24.74
CA GLU A 200 -8.57 8.31 -24.10
C GLU A 200 -7.09 8.08 -23.80
N PHE A 201 -6.72 6.90 -23.31
CA PHE A 201 -5.31 6.51 -23.16
C PHE A 201 -4.56 6.48 -24.50
N VAL A 202 -5.14 5.91 -25.57
CA VAL A 202 -4.49 5.89 -26.88
C VAL A 202 -4.29 7.31 -27.44
N LYS A 203 -5.28 8.20 -27.26
CA LYS A 203 -5.14 9.64 -27.61
C LYS A 203 -4.02 10.30 -26.82
N LEU A 204 -3.93 10.05 -25.51
CA LEU A 204 -2.86 10.55 -24.65
C LEU A 204 -1.49 10.06 -25.14
N CYS A 205 -1.36 8.78 -25.49
CA CYS A 205 -0.13 8.21 -26.03
C CYS A 205 0.33 8.84 -27.37
N MET A 206 -0.59 9.40 -28.15
CA MET A 206 -0.30 10.08 -29.42
C MET A 206 0.11 11.56 -29.27
N ARG A 207 0.00 12.15 -28.06
CA ARG A 207 0.43 13.54 -27.80
C ARG A 207 1.96 13.68 -27.82
N PRO A 208 2.50 14.84 -28.25
CA PRO A 208 3.94 15.12 -28.18
C PRO A 208 4.40 15.62 -26.80
N ASP A 209 3.46 15.97 -25.91
CA ASP A 209 3.72 16.50 -24.57
C ASP A 209 3.41 15.47 -23.46
N CYS A 210 3.72 15.83 -22.21
CA CYS A 210 3.37 15.04 -21.03
C CYS A 210 1.89 15.17 -20.60
N GLY A 211 1.01 15.74 -21.43
CA GLY A 211 -0.25 16.29 -20.94
C GLY A 211 -0.04 17.50 -20.02
N PRO A 212 -1.12 17.99 -19.38
CA PRO A 212 -1.06 19.13 -18.47
C PRO A 212 -0.56 18.74 -17.07
N ALA A 213 -0.39 19.74 -16.19
CA ALA A 213 0.16 19.58 -14.85
C ALA A 213 -0.70 18.68 -13.93
N VAL A 214 -0.09 18.18 -12.85
CA VAL A 214 -0.79 17.33 -11.86
C VAL A 214 -1.99 18.07 -11.28
N GLY A 215 -3.19 17.52 -11.49
CA GLY A 215 -4.46 18.11 -11.05
C GLY A 215 -5.29 18.75 -12.17
N GLU A 216 -4.77 18.87 -13.39
CA GLU A 216 -5.54 19.28 -14.57
C GLU A 216 -6.14 18.08 -15.33
N ASP A 217 -7.31 18.30 -15.93
CA ASP A 217 -7.99 17.33 -16.81
C ASP A 217 -7.11 16.93 -18.00
N LEU A 218 -7.23 15.68 -18.47
CA LEU A 218 -6.45 15.10 -19.59
C LEU A 218 -5.01 14.66 -19.25
N SER A 219 -4.66 14.55 -17.96
CA SER A 219 -3.45 13.87 -17.48
C SER A 219 -3.66 12.36 -17.29
N LEU A 220 -2.61 11.52 -17.35
CA LEU A 220 -2.73 10.08 -17.10
C LEU A 220 -3.32 9.78 -15.73
N SER A 221 -2.88 10.51 -14.70
CA SER A 221 -3.35 10.34 -13.32
C SER A 221 -4.86 10.65 -13.22
N SER A 222 -5.35 11.70 -13.90
CA SER A 222 -6.79 12.01 -13.96
C SER A 222 -7.62 10.91 -14.62
N LEU A 223 -7.09 10.29 -15.69
CA LEU A 223 -7.75 9.16 -16.35
C LEU A 223 -7.83 7.94 -15.41
N LEU A 224 -6.73 7.58 -14.76
CA LEU A 224 -6.64 6.42 -13.88
C LEU A 224 -7.52 6.54 -12.62
N LEU A 225 -7.64 7.75 -12.03
CA LEU A 225 -8.47 8.00 -10.85
C LEU A 225 -9.97 7.69 -11.07
N ASN A 226 -10.45 7.81 -12.31
CA ASN A 226 -11.85 7.52 -12.65
C ASN A 226 -12.15 6.02 -12.83
N ILE A 227 -11.12 5.16 -12.93
CA ILE A 227 -11.26 3.75 -13.31
C ILE A 227 -11.26 2.85 -12.06
N SER A 228 -12.42 2.72 -11.42
CA SER A 228 -12.61 1.93 -10.18
C SER A 228 -12.10 0.47 -10.23
N SER A 229 -12.07 -0.16 -11.41
CA SER A 229 -11.58 -1.53 -11.59
C SER A 229 -10.07 -1.68 -11.37
N ILE A 230 -9.30 -0.59 -11.45
CA ILE A 230 -7.85 -0.61 -11.21
C ILE A 230 -7.54 -0.94 -9.76
N THR A 231 -8.27 -0.34 -8.80
CA THR A 231 -8.16 -0.69 -7.37
C THR A 231 -8.42 -2.17 -7.13
N GLY A 232 -9.44 -2.73 -7.80
CA GLY A 232 -9.72 -4.17 -7.78
C GLY A 232 -8.56 -5.02 -8.31
N ALA A 233 -7.97 -4.62 -9.44
CA ALA A 233 -6.82 -5.30 -10.02
C ALA A 233 -5.56 -5.23 -9.13
N PHE A 234 -5.31 -4.12 -8.44
CA PHE A 234 -4.27 -4.02 -7.41
C PHE A 234 -4.48 -5.00 -6.26
N MET A 235 -5.69 -5.03 -5.69
CA MET A 235 -6.00 -5.97 -4.59
C MET A 235 -5.80 -7.42 -5.01
N VAL A 236 -6.20 -7.79 -6.24
CA VAL A 236 -5.93 -9.12 -6.79
C VAL A 236 -4.43 -9.37 -6.97
N ALA A 237 -3.69 -8.42 -7.54
CA ALA A 237 -2.26 -8.57 -7.81
C ALA A 237 -1.47 -8.80 -6.51
N HIS A 238 -1.74 -8.02 -5.45
CA HIS A 238 -1.15 -8.20 -4.12
C HIS A 238 -1.50 -9.54 -3.49
N ALA A 239 -2.79 -9.91 -3.46
CA ALA A 239 -3.23 -11.20 -2.91
C ALA A 239 -2.55 -12.39 -3.59
N PHE A 240 -2.31 -12.32 -4.91
CA PHE A 240 -1.52 -13.33 -5.61
C PHE A 240 -0.04 -13.29 -5.22
N GLY A 241 0.57 -12.10 -5.09
CA GLY A 241 1.95 -11.96 -4.61
C GLY A 241 2.19 -12.64 -3.25
N ASP A 242 1.29 -12.44 -2.30
CA ASP A 242 1.37 -13.04 -0.97
C ASP A 242 1.16 -14.56 -0.99
N ILE A 243 0.27 -15.08 -1.85
CA ILE A 243 0.14 -16.53 -2.08
C ILE A 243 1.41 -17.14 -2.69
N ILE A 244 2.04 -16.45 -3.64
CA ILE A 244 3.21 -16.96 -4.38
C ILE A 244 4.48 -16.98 -3.52
N SER A 245 4.69 -15.92 -2.72
CA SER A 245 5.82 -15.83 -1.79
C SER A 245 5.66 -16.69 -0.54
N GLY A 246 4.42 -16.98 -0.15
CA GLY A 246 4.11 -17.55 1.16
C GLY A 246 4.07 -16.50 2.28
N ASP A 247 4.28 -15.22 1.97
CA ASP A 247 4.20 -14.10 2.90
C ASP A 247 2.74 -13.74 3.24
N ILE A 248 1.98 -14.70 3.77
CA ILE A 248 0.64 -14.45 4.32
C ILE A 248 0.82 -13.72 5.67
N SER A 249 1.18 -12.44 5.58
CA SER A 249 1.36 -11.57 6.74
C SER A 249 0.00 -11.20 7.33
N GLU A 250 -0.42 -11.95 8.36
CA GLU A 250 -1.54 -11.49 9.20
C GLU A 250 -1.18 -10.12 9.82
N PRO A 251 -2.12 -9.16 9.91
CA PRO A 251 -1.87 -7.85 10.51
C PRO A 251 -1.24 -7.99 11.91
N GLU A 252 -0.12 -7.31 12.15
CA GLU A 252 0.58 -7.42 13.42
C GLU A 252 -0.30 -6.90 14.56
N VAL A 253 -0.56 -7.75 15.56
CA VAL A 253 -1.26 -7.40 16.79
C VAL A 253 -0.34 -7.72 17.95
N VAL A 254 0.34 -6.68 18.45
CA VAL A 254 1.41 -6.81 19.44
C VAL A 254 0.81 -7.07 20.82
N VAL A 255 0.97 -8.30 21.30
CA VAL A 255 0.68 -8.70 22.68
C VAL A 255 1.80 -8.17 23.57
N SER A 256 1.50 -7.24 24.48
CA SER A 256 2.47 -6.82 25.48
C SER A 256 2.72 -7.96 26.46
N ALA A 257 3.94 -8.52 26.48
CA ALA A 257 4.30 -9.52 27.47
C ALA A 257 4.29 -8.89 28.88
N SER A 258 3.25 -9.21 29.66
CA SER A 258 3.17 -8.81 31.07
C SER A 258 4.43 -9.28 31.81
N PRO A 259 5.11 -8.42 32.60
CA PRO A 259 6.22 -8.85 33.43
C PRO A 259 5.69 -9.83 34.48
N SER A 260 5.95 -11.12 34.27
CA SER A 260 5.59 -12.19 35.20
C SER A 260 6.42 -12.06 36.48
N VAL A 261 5.84 -11.47 37.53
CA VAL A 261 6.43 -11.43 38.87
C VAL A 261 6.15 -12.75 39.57
N GLY A 262 7.14 -13.66 39.56
CA GLY A 262 7.13 -14.88 40.39
C GLY A 262 7.68 -16.11 39.68
N GLY A 263 8.76 -16.70 40.22
CA GLY A 263 9.35 -17.94 39.67
C GLY A 263 10.80 -18.25 40.07
N LEU A 264 11.34 -17.66 41.15
CA LEU A 264 12.76 -17.84 41.54
C LEU A 264 12.97 -18.78 42.76
N PHE A 265 11.95 -19.52 43.20
CA PHE A 265 12.02 -20.34 44.43
C PHE A 265 11.65 -21.84 44.31
N ASP A 266 11.28 -22.34 43.13
CA ASP A 266 10.93 -23.77 42.95
C ASP A 266 12.14 -24.71 42.78
N SER A 267 13.36 -24.19 42.86
CA SER A 267 14.57 -25.00 43.00
C SER A 267 15.03 -25.03 44.46
N LEU A 268 14.40 -25.87 45.30
CA LEU A 268 15.01 -26.55 46.48
C LEU A 268 14.00 -27.34 47.38
N THR A 269 13.21 -28.27 46.84
CA THR A 269 12.68 -29.41 47.63
C THR A 269 12.56 -30.68 46.78
N GLY A 270 13.51 -31.60 46.93
CA GLY A 270 13.40 -32.95 46.36
C GLY A 270 13.04 -33.98 47.43
N SER A 271 11.87 -34.63 47.31
CA SER A 271 11.60 -35.92 47.97
C SER A 271 10.32 -36.63 47.46
N ILE A 272 10.54 -37.76 46.78
CA ILE A 272 9.86 -39.07 46.93
C ILE A 272 8.37 -39.10 47.39
N GLY A 273 7.45 -39.62 46.55
CA GLY A 273 6.18 -40.19 47.08
C GLY A 273 4.97 -40.39 46.14
N ILE A 274 4.87 -41.59 45.53
CA ILE A 274 3.64 -42.37 45.20
C ILE A 274 2.34 -41.73 44.62
N SER A 275 1.98 -42.20 43.41
CA SER A 275 0.63 -42.62 42.91
C SER A 275 -0.61 -41.73 43.21
N SER A 276 -1.29 -41.17 42.20
CA SER A 276 -2.20 -41.96 41.34
C SER A 276 -2.76 -41.14 40.15
N ARG A 277 -3.16 -41.83 39.07
CA ARG A 277 -3.65 -41.23 37.81
C ARG A 277 -5.18 -41.27 37.74
N PRO A 278 -5.84 -40.19 37.28
CA PRO A 278 -6.73 -40.33 36.12
C PRO A 278 -6.21 -39.63 34.85
N LYS A 279 -6.77 -40.04 33.71
CA LYS A 279 -6.29 -39.78 32.36
C LYS A 279 -6.79 -38.41 31.86
N PRO A 280 -5.93 -37.46 31.41
CA PRO A 280 -6.40 -36.30 30.68
C PRO A 280 -6.96 -36.72 29.32
N VAL A 281 -8.13 -36.19 28.98
CA VAL A 281 -8.70 -36.23 27.62
C VAL A 281 -7.83 -35.33 26.71
N ALA A 282 -7.64 -35.73 25.46
CA ALA A 282 -6.84 -34.97 24.51
C ALA A 282 -7.46 -33.59 24.26
N ALA A 283 -6.64 -32.53 24.35
CA ALA A 283 -7.02 -31.21 23.87
C ALA A 283 -7.15 -31.24 22.33
N PRO A 284 -8.14 -30.54 21.74
CA PRO A 284 -8.23 -30.45 20.29
C PRO A 284 -7.04 -29.68 19.72
N VAL A 285 -6.61 -30.11 18.53
CA VAL A 285 -5.37 -29.70 17.87
C VAL A 285 -5.41 -28.21 17.51
N ALA A 286 -4.45 -27.45 18.01
CA ALA A 286 -4.23 -26.07 17.55
C ALA A 286 -3.73 -26.09 16.09
N SER A 287 -4.14 -25.09 15.32
CA SER A 287 -3.75 -24.84 13.92
C SER A 287 -2.28 -25.15 13.64
N SER A 288 -2.03 -26.01 12.66
CA SER A 288 -0.68 -26.37 12.20
C SER A 288 0.02 -25.19 11.55
N SER A 289 0.76 -24.41 12.34
CA SER A 289 1.85 -23.60 11.82
C SER A 289 2.93 -24.53 11.25
N LEU A 290 3.41 -24.22 10.05
CA LEU A 290 4.57 -24.88 9.46
C LEU A 290 5.84 -24.46 10.24
N SER A 291 6.20 -25.24 11.27
CA SER A 291 7.42 -25.02 12.04
C SER A 291 8.61 -25.75 11.42
N GLY A 292 9.40 -25.02 10.64
CA GLY A 292 10.77 -25.42 10.30
C GLY A 292 11.63 -25.41 11.56
N ALA A 293 12.21 -26.55 11.93
CA ALA A 293 13.13 -26.63 13.07
C ALA A 293 14.51 -26.02 12.70
N PRO A 294 15.18 -25.30 13.63
CA PRO A 294 16.48 -24.71 13.34
C PRO A 294 17.60 -25.76 13.45
N THR A 295 18.31 -26.02 12.34
CA THR A 295 19.57 -26.75 12.36
C THR A 295 20.74 -25.78 12.34
N THR A 296 21.54 -25.78 13.41
CA THR A 296 22.72 -24.95 13.56
C THR A 296 23.90 -25.44 12.70
N GLY A 297 24.41 -24.56 11.83
CA GLY A 297 25.83 -24.47 11.48
C GLY A 297 26.32 -25.27 10.26
N ALA A 298 26.45 -24.58 9.12
CA ALA A 298 27.66 -24.55 8.28
C ALA A 298 27.47 -23.51 7.15
N ALA A 299 28.46 -22.66 6.90
CA ALA A 299 28.40 -21.67 5.83
C ALA A 299 28.69 -22.30 4.46
N ALA A 300 27.77 -22.14 3.50
CA ALA A 300 28.00 -22.36 2.08
C ALA A 300 27.08 -21.45 1.26
N SER A 301 27.61 -20.93 0.14
CA SER A 301 27.03 -19.95 -0.79
C SER A 301 25.50 -19.94 -0.91
N ASP A 302 24.90 -18.77 -0.71
CA ASP A 302 23.47 -18.55 -0.86
C ASP A 302 23.06 -18.60 -2.34
N ALA A 303 22.18 -19.53 -2.66
CA ALA A 303 21.54 -19.67 -3.97
C ALA A 303 20.13 -20.21 -3.72
N THR A 304 19.23 -19.30 -3.38
CA THR A 304 17.82 -19.55 -3.07
C THR A 304 17.10 -20.20 -4.26
N LYS A 305 17.08 -21.54 -4.27
CA LYS A 305 16.19 -22.31 -5.16
C LYS A 305 14.75 -22.01 -4.77
N ALA A 306 14.11 -21.13 -5.54
CA ALA A 306 12.70 -20.83 -5.39
C ALA A 306 11.86 -22.12 -5.40
N ALA A 307 10.96 -22.25 -4.43
CA ALA A 307 10.00 -23.33 -4.41
C ALA A 307 9.12 -23.28 -5.68
N PRO A 308 8.79 -24.43 -6.29
CA PRO A 308 7.95 -24.46 -7.48
C PRO A 308 6.55 -23.94 -7.17
N LEU A 309 6.03 -23.07 -8.04
CA LEU A 309 4.72 -22.45 -7.92
C LEU A 309 3.58 -23.48 -7.80
N ASP A 310 2.85 -23.48 -6.69
CA ASP A 310 1.68 -24.34 -6.50
C ASP A 310 0.48 -23.83 -7.32
N ARG A 311 0.36 -24.37 -8.53
CA ARG A 311 -0.72 -24.05 -9.46
C ARG A 311 -2.11 -24.47 -8.96
N ASP A 312 -2.20 -25.46 -8.07
CA ASP A 312 -3.48 -25.98 -7.59
C ASP A 312 -4.03 -25.16 -6.42
N ILE A 313 -3.18 -24.64 -5.54
CA ILE A 313 -3.55 -23.58 -4.59
C ILE A 313 -4.10 -22.37 -5.35
N LEU A 314 -3.42 -21.88 -6.40
CA LEU A 314 -3.90 -20.75 -7.20
C LEU A 314 -5.27 -21.01 -7.84
N ARG A 315 -5.48 -22.18 -8.46
CA ARG A 315 -6.78 -22.58 -9.04
C ARG A 315 -7.89 -22.63 -7.98
N ASN A 316 -7.59 -23.23 -6.84
CA ASN A 316 -8.50 -23.39 -5.71
C ASN A 316 -8.83 -22.06 -5.03
N PHE A 317 -7.90 -21.10 -5.01
CA PHE A 317 -8.12 -19.74 -4.58
C PHE A 317 -9.05 -19.03 -5.56
N ILE A 318 -8.70 -18.95 -6.85
CA ILE A 318 -9.50 -18.29 -7.90
C ILE A 318 -10.97 -18.72 -7.89
N ALA A 319 -11.22 -20.03 -7.79
CA ALA A 319 -12.56 -20.60 -7.83
C ALA A 319 -13.45 -20.14 -6.66
N SER A 320 -12.85 -19.80 -5.52
CA SER A 320 -13.54 -19.30 -4.32
C SER A 320 -13.54 -17.77 -4.24
N ALA A 321 -12.39 -17.17 -4.54
CA ALA A 321 -12.10 -15.74 -4.35
C ALA A 321 -12.73 -14.83 -5.41
N MET A 322 -12.73 -15.28 -6.67
CA MET A 322 -13.19 -14.48 -7.81
C MET A 322 -13.92 -15.31 -8.88
N PRO A 323 -15.04 -15.95 -8.52
CA PRO A 323 -15.87 -16.67 -9.48
C PRO A 323 -16.29 -15.75 -10.63
N PHE A 324 -16.19 -16.27 -11.86
CA PHE A 324 -16.46 -15.54 -13.11
C PHE A 324 -15.61 -14.28 -13.38
N GLY A 325 -14.66 -13.92 -12.53
CA GLY A 325 -13.74 -12.79 -12.73
C GLY A 325 -14.05 -11.54 -11.89
N THR A 326 -15.02 -11.62 -10.98
CA THR A 326 -15.31 -10.54 -10.02
C THR A 326 -14.78 -10.94 -8.64
N PRO A 327 -13.82 -10.21 -8.04
CA PRO A 327 -13.37 -10.45 -6.67
C PRO A 327 -14.52 -10.34 -5.66
N LEU A 328 -14.62 -11.33 -4.78
CA LEU A 328 -15.61 -11.39 -3.68
C LEU A 328 -14.91 -11.41 -2.31
N ASP A 329 -13.92 -12.28 -2.15
CA ASP A 329 -13.09 -12.37 -0.95
C ASP A 329 -11.66 -12.76 -1.38
N LEU A 330 -10.68 -11.93 -1.03
CA LEU A 330 -9.27 -12.17 -1.34
C LEU A 330 -8.48 -12.70 -0.13
N SER A 331 -9.14 -12.92 1.02
CA SER A 331 -8.52 -13.50 2.20
C SER A 331 -8.31 -15.01 2.03
N LEU A 332 -7.08 -15.40 1.71
CA LEU A 332 -6.69 -16.81 1.60
C LEU A 332 -6.99 -17.59 2.90
N SER A 333 -6.69 -16.99 4.06
CA SER A 333 -6.98 -17.57 5.38
C SER A 333 -8.48 -17.82 5.58
N ASN A 334 -9.34 -16.87 5.18
CA ASN A 334 -10.78 -17.05 5.28
C ASN A 334 -11.27 -18.18 4.36
N ILE A 335 -10.79 -18.24 3.11
CA ILE A 335 -11.12 -19.30 2.14
C ILE A 335 -10.68 -20.68 2.65
N PHE A 336 -9.48 -20.82 3.22
CA PHE A 336 -9.06 -22.08 3.82
C PHE A 336 -9.89 -22.47 5.03
N ALA A 337 -10.23 -21.51 5.90
CA ALA A 337 -11.03 -21.78 7.08
C ALA A 337 -12.49 -22.14 6.75
N ILE A 338 -13.08 -21.54 5.70
CA ILE A 338 -14.37 -21.97 5.12
C ILE A 338 -14.27 -23.43 4.62
N LYS A 339 -13.20 -23.79 3.91
CA LYS A 339 -13.01 -25.16 3.39
C LYS A 339 -12.77 -26.19 4.50
N ALA A 340 -12.07 -25.81 5.57
CA ALA A 340 -11.75 -26.72 6.68
C ALA A 340 -12.93 -26.94 7.64
N ASN A 341 -13.66 -25.87 7.98
CA ASN A 341 -14.74 -25.92 8.98
C ASN A 341 -16.13 -26.10 8.36
N GLY A 342 -16.28 -25.76 7.07
CA GLY A 342 -17.57 -25.68 6.39
C GLY A 342 -18.48 -24.58 6.95
N PHE A 343 -19.71 -24.51 6.42
CA PHE A 343 -20.81 -23.85 7.11
C PHE A 343 -21.43 -24.88 8.07
N SER A 344 -21.24 -24.69 9.38
CA SER A 344 -21.72 -25.65 10.38
C SER A 344 -23.25 -25.77 10.34
N SER A 345 -23.76 -26.99 10.16
CA SER A 345 -25.20 -27.28 10.25
C SER A 345 -25.69 -27.44 11.69
N ALA A 346 -24.78 -27.52 12.68
CA ALA A 346 -25.10 -27.82 14.07
C ALA A 346 -25.48 -26.58 14.91
N GLU A 347 -25.17 -25.39 14.41
CA GLU A 347 -25.63 -24.11 14.97
C GLU A 347 -26.21 -23.30 13.80
N PRO A 348 -27.53 -23.38 13.51
CA PRO A 348 -28.15 -22.34 12.72
C PRO A 348 -27.89 -21.02 13.45
N PRO A 349 -27.44 -19.95 12.75
CA PRO A 349 -27.38 -18.65 13.39
C PRO A 349 -28.78 -18.31 13.95
N PRO A 350 -28.88 -17.62 15.09
CA PRO A 350 -30.18 -17.30 15.70
C PRO A 350 -31.11 -16.74 14.63
N GLN A 351 -32.38 -17.18 14.57
CA GLN A 351 -33.24 -16.90 13.41
C GLN A 351 -33.46 -15.40 13.12
N GLU A 352 -33.11 -14.54 14.08
CA GLU A 352 -33.16 -13.07 14.02
C GLU A 352 -31.82 -12.41 13.59
N LEU A 353 -30.68 -13.11 13.69
CA LEU A 353 -29.33 -12.58 13.43
C LEU A 353 -28.67 -13.29 12.24
N LYS A 354 -28.59 -12.60 11.09
CA LYS A 354 -27.86 -13.11 9.93
C LYS A 354 -26.35 -13.11 10.20
N GLN A 355 -25.72 -14.28 10.07
CA GLN A 355 -24.26 -14.42 10.16
C GLN A 355 -23.58 -13.64 9.02
N PRO A 356 -22.63 -12.74 9.32
CA PRO A 356 -21.98 -11.92 8.29
C PRO A 356 -20.93 -12.71 7.49
N ALA A 357 -20.71 -12.32 6.23
CA ALA A 357 -19.85 -13.05 5.30
C ALA A 357 -18.38 -13.17 5.76
N TRP A 358 -17.88 -12.20 6.53
CA TRP A 358 -16.52 -12.19 7.10
C TRP A 358 -16.37 -13.02 8.39
N LYS A 359 -17.42 -13.74 8.82
CA LYS A 359 -17.39 -14.63 9.99
C LYS A 359 -18.03 -15.98 9.65
N PRO A 360 -17.40 -16.82 8.82
CA PRO A 360 -18.02 -18.04 8.28
C PRO A 360 -18.24 -19.17 9.29
N TYR A 361 -17.51 -19.16 10.41
CA TYR A 361 -17.74 -20.02 11.57
C TYR A 361 -17.63 -19.21 12.86
N LEU A 362 -18.01 -19.81 14.00
CA LEU A 362 -17.96 -19.16 15.31
C LEU A 362 -16.66 -19.54 16.03
N TYR A 363 -16.02 -18.54 16.65
CA TYR A 363 -14.88 -18.77 17.55
C TYR A 363 -15.36 -19.54 18.80
N LYS A 364 -14.51 -20.42 19.31
CA LYS A 364 -14.69 -21.16 20.58
C LYS A 364 -13.35 -21.18 21.32
N GLY A 365 -13.32 -20.80 22.60
CA GLY A 365 -12.08 -20.75 23.37
C GLY A 365 -11.97 -19.58 24.35
N LYS A 366 -10.74 -19.29 24.80
CA LYS A 366 -10.47 -18.23 25.78
C LYS A 366 -10.75 -16.86 25.16
N GLN A 367 -11.74 -16.15 25.68
CA GLN A 367 -12.13 -14.86 25.12
C GLN A 367 -11.15 -13.74 25.47
N ARG A 368 -10.80 -12.88 24.50
CA ARG A 368 -10.01 -11.65 24.62
C ARG A 368 -10.12 -10.75 23.39
N LEU A 369 -9.84 -9.46 23.56
CA LEU A 369 -9.84 -8.47 22.49
C LEU A 369 -8.51 -7.69 22.52
N LEU A 370 -7.87 -7.53 21.37
CA LEU A 370 -6.59 -6.83 21.27
C LEU A 370 -6.64 -5.81 20.14
N PHE A 371 -6.15 -4.61 20.43
CA PHE A 371 -5.97 -3.54 19.45
C PHE A 371 -4.49 -3.16 19.34
N THR A 372 -4.02 -2.94 18.12
CA THR A 372 -2.70 -2.38 17.86
C THR A 372 -2.82 -1.25 16.86
N ILE A 373 -2.37 -0.05 17.23
CA ILE A 373 -2.17 1.04 16.28
C ILE A 373 -0.78 0.86 15.67
N HIS A 374 -0.73 0.65 14.36
CA HIS A 374 0.51 0.69 13.60
C HIS A 374 0.51 1.93 12.71
N GLU A 375 1.50 2.78 12.86
CA GLU A 375 1.72 3.94 12.00
C GLU A 375 3.02 3.80 11.22
N THR A 376 3.00 4.29 9.99
CA THR A 376 4.15 4.34 9.10
C THR A 376 4.34 5.80 8.70
N VAL A 377 5.48 6.37 9.07
CA VAL A 377 5.83 7.76 8.76
C VAL A 377 6.63 7.77 7.46
N ASN A 378 6.11 8.44 6.44
CA ASN A 378 6.83 8.75 5.21
C ASN A 378 7.38 10.17 5.29
N ALA A 379 8.56 10.41 4.74
CA ALA A 379 9.15 11.74 4.68
C ALA A 379 10.09 11.90 3.48
N ALA A 380 10.10 13.08 2.88
CA ALA A 380 11.14 13.51 1.97
C ALA A 380 11.71 14.83 2.51
N LEU A 381 12.89 14.76 3.12
CA LEU A 381 13.57 15.91 3.71
C LEU A 381 14.63 16.41 2.73
N TYR A 382 14.52 17.66 2.31
CA TYR A 382 15.41 18.31 1.35
C TYR A 382 16.44 19.22 2.01
N ASP A 383 16.10 19.79 3.18
CA ASP A 383 16.90 20.80 3.89
C ASP A 383 17.39 21.93 2.96
N ARG A 384 16.45 22.46 2.15
CA ARG A 384 16.65 23.55 1.18
C ARG A 384 15.56 24.60 1.34
N ASP A 385 15.93 25.87 1.28
CA ASP A 385 14.97 26.99 1.40
C ASP A 385 13.95 27.04 0.24
N GLU A 386 14.31 26.51 -0.93
CA GLU A 386 13.43 26.54 -2.12
C GLU A 386 12.42 25.37 -2.18
N ILE A 387 12.65 24.27 -1.46
CA ILE A 387 11.86 23.03 -1.58
C ILE A 387 11.43 22.57 -0.19
N PRO A 388 10.12 22.62 0.14
CA PRO A 388 9.65 22.26 1.46
C PRO A 388 9.79 20.75 1.73
N ASP A 389 10.26 20.42 2.93
CA ASP A 389 10.19 19.06 3.47
C ASP A 389 8.74 18.56 3.49
N SER A 390 8.52 17.30 3.07
CA SER A 390 7.23 16.64 3.21
C SER A 390 7.28 15.55 4.28
N VAL A 391 6.20 15.41 5.06
CA VAL A 391 6.04 14.35 6.06
C VAL A 391 4.56 13.96 6.19
N SER A 392 4.27 12.67 6.16
CA SER A 392 2.92 12.14 6.30
C SER A 392 2.90 10.87 7.16
N VAL A 393 1.76 10.61 7.80
CA VAL A 393 1.56 9.44 8.66
C VAL A 393 0.45 8.58 8.05
N ALA A 394 0.80 7.38 7.60
CA ALA A 394 -0.14 6.35 7.20
C ALA A 394 -0.38 5.42 8.40
N GLY A 395 -1.57 5.51 9.00
CA GLY A 395 -1.95 4.74 10.18
C GLY A 395 -2.94 3.62 9.87
N GLN A 396 -2.87 2.56 10.67
CA GLN A 396 -3.87 1.48 10.68
C GLN A 396 -4.16 1.04 12.12
N ILE A 397 -5.41 0.71 12.39
CA ILE A 397 -5.82 0.07 13.65
C ILE A 397 -6.07 -1.40 13.34
N ASN A 398 -5.19 -2.26 13.84
CA ASN A 398 -5.30 -3.70 13.77
C ASN A 398 -6.11 -4.20 14.97
N CYS A 399 -6.95 -5.21 14.74
CA CYS A 399 -7.82 -5.80 15.75
C CYS A 399 -7.71 -7.33 15.68
N ARG A 400 -7.67 -7.97 16.84
CA ARG A 400 -7.84 -9.43 16.99
C ARG A 400 -8.92 -9.66 18.05
N ALA A 401 -10.05 -10.22 17.62
CA ALA A 401 -11.18 -10.51 18.50
C ALA A 401 -11.38 -12.03 18.64
N GLU A 402 -10.82 -12.58 19.72
CA GLU A 402 -11.12 -13.94 20.15
C GLU A 402 -12.40 -13.86 21.00
N LEU A 403 -13.57 -13.78 20.37
CA LEU A 403 -14.86 -13.63 21.05
C LEU A 403 -15.89 -14.64 20.51
N GLU A 404 -16.54 -15.37 21.41
CA GLU A 404 -17.49 -16.44 21.07
C GLU A 404 -18.83 -15.87 20.58
N GLY A 405 -19.53 -16.61 19.71
CA GLY A 405 -20.79 -16.17 19.10
C GLY A 405 -20.63 -15.03 18.09
N LEU A 406 -21.64 -14.15 18.01
CA LEU A 406 -21.69 -12.98 17.12
C LEU A 406 -21.81 -11.67 17.93
N PRO A 407 -20.76 -11.26 18.67
CA PRO A 407 -20.82 -10.06 19.48
C PRO A 407 -20.57 -8.79 18.66
N ASP A 408 -21.25 -7.72 19.04
CA ASP A 408 -20.93 -6.35 18.62
C ASP A 408 -19.87 -5.79 19.57
N VAL A 409 -18.80 -5.23 19.01
CA VAL A 409 -17.77 -4.48 19.75
C VAL A 409 -17.97 -3.00 19.43
N SER A 410 -17.90 -2.14 20.45
CA SER A 410 -17.99 -0.70 20.27
C SER A 410 -17.01 0.08 21.13
N PHE A 411 -16.43 1.14 20.58
CA PHE A 411 -15.56 2.05 21.35
C PHE A 411 -15.51 3.46 20.72
N PRO A 412 -15.32 4.51 21.55
CA PRO A 412 -15.02 5.85 21.08
C PRO A 412 -13.55 5.95 20.64
N LEU A 413 -13.31 6.37 19.40
CA LEU A 413 -11.94 6.63 18.93
C LEU A 413 -11.49 8.04 19.34
N ALA A 414 -10.40 8.12 20.12
CA ALA A 414 -9.81 9.39 20.54
C ALA A 414 -8.65 9.79 19.62
N GLY A 415 -8.46 11.10 19.41
CA GLY A 415 -7.38 11.66 18.62
C GLY A 415 -7.78 12.16 17.23
N LEU A 416 -8.89 11.69 16.66
CA LEU A 416 -9.38 12.08 15.31
C LEU A 416 -9.34 13.59 15.04
N SER A 417 -9.83 14.41 15.97
CA SER A 417 -9.88 15.89 15.82
C SER A 417 -8.53 16.60 15.98
N THR A 418 -7.50 15.90 16.48
CA THR A 418 -6.14 16.46 16.67
C THR A 418 -5.10 15.86 15.73
N ALA A 419 -5.44 14.79 15.02
CA ALA A 419 -4.56 14.07 14.11
C ALA A 419 -4.44 14.71 12.71
N HIS A 420 -5.20 15.76 12.39
CA HIS A 420 -5.27 16.35 11.03
C HIS A 420 -5.48 15.27 9.95
N ILE A 421 -6.59 14.53 10.07
CA ILE A 421 -6.93 13.42 9.18
C ILE A 421 -7.25 13.94 7.77
N GLU A 422 -6.49 13.47 6.79
CA GLU A 422 -6.69 13.74 5.35
C GLU A 422 -7.64 12.73 4.72
N ALA A 423 -7.49 11.46 5.09
CA ALA A 423 -8.33 10.35 4.61
C ALA A 423 -8.55 9.32 5.71
N ILE A 424 -9.71 8.66 5.69
CA ILE A 424 -10.02 7.53 6.58
C ILE A 424 -10.84 6.48 5.82
N SER A 425 -10.60 5.21 6.13
CA SER A 425 -11.37 4.08 5.60
C SER A 425 -11.52 3.00 6.67
N PHE A 426 -12.63 2.27 6.60
CA PHE A 426 -13.01 1.26 7.59
C PHE A 426 -13.18 -0.10 6.94
N HIS A 427 -12.94 -1.15 7.71
CA HIS A 427 -13.30 -2.51 7.31
C HIS A 427 -14.82 -2.61 7.12
N PRO A 428 -15.33 -3.38 6.13
CA PRO A 428 -16.78 -3.57 5.92
C PRO A 428 -17.58 -4.13 7.10
N CYS A 429 -16.90 -4.59 8.15
CA CYS A 429 -17.56 -5.02 9.40
C CYS A 429 -17.97 -3.87 10.32
N ALA A 430 -17.51 -2.65 10.05
CA ALA A 430 -17.75 -1.48 10.88
C ALA A 430 -18.98 -0.69 10.41
N GLN A 431 -19.88 -0.42 11.35
CA GLN A 431 -20.99 0.50 11.24
C GLN A 431 -20.54 1.84 11.83
N VAL A 432 -20.13 2.77 10.96
CA VAL A 432 -19.69 4.11 11.37
C VAL A 432 -20.84 5.09 11.18
N PRO A 433 -21.25 5.86 12.22
CA PRO A 433 -22.27 6.87 12.08
C PRO A 433 -21.88 7.95 11.05
N ALA A 434 -22.79 8.29 10.14
CA ALA A 434 -22.54 9.26 9.06
C ALA A 434 -22.37 10.73 9.54
N HIS A 435 -22.39 11.01 10.84
CA HIS A 435 -22.45 12.36 11.40
C HIS A 435 -21.31 12.63 12.40
N GLY A 436 -20.44 13.57 12.05
CA GLY A 436 -19.52 14.25 12.97
C GLY A 436 -18.18 13.53 13.22
N ILE A 437 -17.10 14.32 13.25
CA ILE A 437 -15.74 13.85 13.55
C ILE A 437 -15.55 13.68 15.07
N ASP A 438 -16.20 14.50 15.89
CA ASP A 438 -15.80 14.72 17.29
C ASP A 438 -16.05 13.55 18.25
N LYS A 439 -16.94 12.61 17.93
CA LYS A 439 -17.22 11.40 18.74
C LYS A 439 -17.62 10.21 17.88
N GLN A 440 -16.74 9.75 16.99
CA GLN A 440 -16.97 8.50 16.27
C GLN A 440 -16.88 7.31 17.24
N ASN A 441 -18.05 6.87 17.72
CA ASN A 441 -18.23 5.55 18.31
C ASN A 441 -18.22 4.54 17.15
N ILE A 442 -17.14 3.78 17.01
CA ILE A 442 -17.04 2.71 16.02
C ILE A 442 -17.78 1.51 16.60
N VAL A 443 -18.76 0.97 15.87
CA VAL A 443 -19.46 -0.27 16.22
C VAL A 443 -19.17 -1.31 15.14
N PHE A 444 -18.81 -2.55 15.49
CA PHE A 444 -18.45 -3.56 14.49
C PHE A 444 -18.64 -4.99 14.99
N GLN A 445 -18.92 -5.90 14.06
CA GLN A 445 -18.93 -7.35 14.31
C GLN A 445 -17.62 -7.94 13.80
N PRO A 446 -16.63 -8.21 14.67
CA PRO A 446 -15.29 -8.53 14.21
C PRO A 446 -15.21 -9.82 13.39
N PRO A 447 -14.46 -9.82 12.26
CA PRO A 447 -13.91 -11.01 11.64
C PRO A 447 -13.08 -11.87 12.61
N LEU A 448 -12.77 -13.08 12.16
CA LEU A 448 -11.86 -13.99 12.87
C LEU A 448 -10.40 -13.67 12.54
N GLY A 449 -9.49 -14.04 13.46
CA GLY A 449 -8.06 -13.80 13.30
C GLY A 449 -7.67 -12.34 13.52
N ASN A 450 -6.51 -11.95 12.98
CA ASN A 450 -6.07 -10.56 12.96
C ASN A 450 -6.63 -9.88 11.69
N PHE A 451 -7.21 -8.69 11.82
CA PHE A 451 -7.69 -7.90 10.69
C PHE A 451 -7.42 -6.40 10.90
N VAL A 452 -7.39 -5.63 9.82
CA VAL A 452 -7.29 -4.16 9.90
C VAL A 452 -8.71 -3.61 10.02
N LEU A 453 -9.05 -2.98 11.15
CA LEU A 453 -10.36 -2.39 11.42
C LEU A 453 -10.55 -1.04 10.70
N MET A 454 -9.50 -0.23 10.66
CA MET A 454 -9.49 1.04 9.91
C MET A 454 -8.08 1.42 9.45
N ARG A 455 -8.01 2.23 8.40
CA ARG A 455 -6.81 2.91 7.91
C ARG A 455 -7.05 4.40 7.86
N TYR A 456 -6.02 5.20 8.14
CA TYR A 456 -6.10 6.65 8.11
C TYR A 456 -4.81 7.27 7.56
N GLN A 457 -4.93 8.45 6.98
CA GLN A 457 -3.80 9.30 6.58
C GLN A 457 -3.88 10.60 7.37
N ALA A 458 -2.77 11.03 7.93
CA ALA A 458 -2.67 12.11 8.91
C ALA A 458 -1.41 12.95 8.71
N GLY A 459 -1.49 14.25 9.00
CA GLY A 459 -0.33 15.13 9.09
C GLY A 459 0.54 14.83 10.32
N CYS A 460 1.87 14.93 10.21
CA CYS A 460 2.76 14.74 11.35
C CYS A 460 2.90 16.03 12.17
N GLY A 461 1.93 16.30 13.07
CA GLY A 461 1.82 17.58 13.80
C GLY A 461 2.94 17.95 14.79
N LEU A 462 3.98 17.12 14.94
CA LEU A 462 5.22 17.46 15.67
C LEU A 462 6.44 17.63 14.75
N GLY A 463 6.25 17.49 13.43
CA GLY A 463 7.33 17.38 12.44
C GLY A 463 7.94 15.98 12.37
N PRO A 464 8.96 15.77 11.51
CA PRO A 464 9.64 14.49 11.36
C PRO A 464 10.30 13.96 12.65
N PRO A 465 10.14 12.66 13.01
CA PRO A 465 10.86 12.01 14.12
C PRO A 465 12.38 11.99 13.99
N VAL A 466 12.88 12.06 12.76
CA VAL A 466 14.30 12.14 12.40
C VAL A 466 14.50 13.30 11.44
N LYS A 467 14.94 14.45 11.94
CA LYS A 467 15.42 15.55 11.08
C LYS A 467 16.82 15.21 10.62
N GLY A 468 17.12 15.47 9.35
CA GLY A 468 18.43 15.14 8.79
C GLY A 468 18.83 16.01 7.61
N PHE A 469 20.06 16.50 7.68
CA PHE A 469 20.82 17.09 6.59
C PHE A 469 21.75 16.02 6.02
N TYR A 470 21.79 15.88 4.70
CA TYR A 470 22.67 14.97 3.98
C TYR A 470 23.33 15.68 2.80
N GLN A 471 24.65 15.59 2.73
CA GLN A 471 25.43 16.00 1.57
C GLN A 471 26.37 14.87 1.14
N LEU A 472 26.48 14.67 -0.17
CA LEU A 472 27.49 13.86 -0.82
C LEU A 472 27.95 14.58 -2.09
N SER A 473 29.26 14.86 -2.19
CA SER A 473 29.89 15.45 -3.36
C SER A 473 30.98 14.51 -3.91
N MET A 474 31.05 14.38 -5.24
CA MET A 474 32.11 13.62 -5.89
C MET A 474 33.36 14.49 -5.99
N VAL A 475 34.45 14.07 -5.33
CA VAL A 475 35.77 14.73 -5.37
C VAL A 475 36.57 14.28 -6.59
N SER A 476 36.33 13.05 -7.06
CA SER A 476 36.80 12.54 -8.35
C SER A 476 35.79 11.53 -8.92
N GLU A 477 36.08 10.92 -10.08
CA GLU A 477 35.20 9.91 -10.69
C GLU A 477 34.96 8.68 -9.78
N ASP A 478 35.89 8.35 -8.90
CA ASP A 478 35.84 7.18 -8.01
C ASP A 478 35.93 7.53 -6.50
N GLU A 479 35.85 8.81 -6.13
CA GLU A 479 35.98 9.25 -4.73
C GLU A 479 34.92 10.30 -4.37
N GLY A 480 34.12 10.03 -3.34
CA GLY A 480 33.09 10.92 -2.83
C GLY A 480 33.32 11.30 -1.36
N ALA A 481 32.99 12.53 -0.99
CA ALA A 481 33.00 13.02 0.39
C ALA A 481 31.58 13.31 0.85
N PHE A 482 31.23 12.92 2.08
CA PHE A 482 29.86 13.05 2.59
C PHE A 482 29.81 13.62 4.01
N LEU A 483 28.62 14.15 4.35
CA LEU A 483 28.30 14.69 5.66
C LEU A 483 26.82 14.47 5.99
N PHE A 484 26.54 13.77 7.08
CA PHE A 484 25.24 13.76 7.73
C PHE A 484 25.24 14.61 8.99
N LYS A 485 24.14 15.33 9.25
CA LYS A 485 23.79 15.87 10.58
C LYS A 485 22.35 15.52 10.87
N VAL A 486 22.06 14.86 11.99
CA VAL A 486 20.70 14.41 12.32
C VAL A 486 20.29 14.72 13.75
N ARG A 487 19.00 14.98 13.93
CA ARG A 487 18.36 15.19 15.24
C ARG A 487 17.16 14.25 15.39
N LEU A 488 17.28 13.31 16.32
CA LEU A 488 16.25 12.30 16.64
C LEU A 488 15.33 12.81 17.76
N MET A 489 14.02 12.52 17.63
CA MET A 489 13.00 12.67 18.67
C MET A 489 12.89 14.10 19.26
N GLU A 490 13.18 15.13 18.46
CA GLU A 490 12.97 16.53 18.88
C GLU A 490 11.48 16.82 19.11
N GLY A 491 11.13 17.41 20.25
CA GLY A 491 9.74 17.72 20.63
C GLY A 491 8.91 16.51 21.10
N TYR A 492 9.32 15.29 20.78
CA TYR A 492 8.68 14.05 21.22
C TYR A 492 8.92 13.76 22.71
N LYS A 493 7.89 13.23 23.38
CA LYS A 493 7.88 13.00 24.84
C LYS A 493 7.43 11.58 25.17
N SER A 494 7.79 11.11 26.36
CA SER A 494 7.25 9.87 26.95
C SER A 494 5.71 9.88 26.89
N PRO A 495 5.04 8.76 26.54
CA PRO A 495 5.56 7.39 26.48
C PRO A 495 6.28 7.00 25.18
N LEU A 496 6.39 7.90 24.17
CA LEU A 496 7.10 7.57 22.94
C LEU A 496 8.57 7.25 23.21
N SER A 497 9.04 6.15 22.64
CA SER A 497 10.38 5.61 22.82
C SER A 497 10.90 5.04 21.51
N MET A 498 11.96 5.63 20.94
CA MET A 498 12.63 5.08 19.76
C MET A 498 13.53 3.90 20.19
N GLU A 499 13.36 2.75 19.56
CA GLU A 499 14.11 1.50 19.85
C GLU A 499 15.40 1.41 19.03
N PHE A 500 15.36 1.84 17.77
CA PHE A 500 16.51 1.94 16.89
C PHE A 500 16.33 3.04 15.85
N CYS A 501 17.45 3.50 15.28
CA CYS A 501 17.49 4.38 14.11
C CYS A 501 18.75 4.06 13.29
N THR A 502 18.56 3.74 12.01
CA THR A 502 19.60 3.43 11.03
C THR A 502 19.43 4.33 9.82
N ILE A 503 20.52 4.87 9.29
CA ILE A 503 20.55 5.65 8.06
C ILE A 503 21.40 4.88 7.05
N THR A 504 20.84 4.56 5.90
CA THR A 504 21.50 3.78 4.85
C THR A 504 21.75 4.68 3.66
N MET A 505 23.01 4.81 3.26
CA MET A 505 23.45 5.48 2.05
C MET A 505 23.73 4.41 0.99
N PRO A 506 22.83 4.19 0.01
CA PRO A 506 22.97 3.16 -1.00
C PRO A 506 23.88 3.60 -2.15
N PHE A 507 24.56 2.62 -2.77
CA PHE A 507 25.41 2.79 -3.95
C PHE A 507 25.16 1.66 -4.97
N PRO A 508 23.93 1.46 -5.51
CA PRO A 508 23.59 0.25 -6.25
C PRO A 508 24.43 0.00 -7.51
N ARG A 509 25.01 1.07 -8.08
CA ARG A 509 25.81 1.02 -9.33
C ARG A 509 27.32 1.13 -9.11
N ARG A 510 27.79 1.22 -7.86
CA ARG A 510 29.22 1.34 -7.52
C ARG A 510 29.58 0.40 -6.40
N ARG A 511 30.69 -0.31 -6.52
CA ARG A 511 31.26 -1.08 -5.41
C ARG A 511 32.15 -0.19 -4.56
N ILE A 512 31.97 -0.24 -3.25
CA ILE A 512 32.88 0.36 -2.27
C ILE A 512 34.16 -0.48 -2.19
N VAL A 513 35.32 0.18 -2.28
CA VAL A 513 36.66 -0.41 -2.13
C VAL A 513 37.34 0.06 -0.85
N ALA A 514 37.11 1.31 -0.44
CA ALA A 514 37.52 1.82 0.85
C ALA A 514 36.50 2.81 1.40
N PHE A 515 36.45 2.90 2.73
CA PHE A 515 35.58 3.78 3.49
C PHE A 515 36.41 4.38 4.64
N ASP A 516 36.32 5.69 4.85
CA ASP A 516 36.87 6.38 6.01
C ASP A 516 35.85 7.37 6.56
N GLY A 517 35.65 7.39 7.88
CA GLY A 517 34.64 8.22 8.52
C GLY A 517 34.31 7.75 9.94
N THR A 518 34.10 8.71 10.84
CA THR A 518 33.82 8.44 12.26
C THR A 518 32.58 9.23 12.68
N PRO A 519 31.51 8.57 13.15
CA PRO A 519 30.29 9.25 13.57
C PRO A 519 30.42 9.72 15.02
N SER A 520 29.75 10.82 15.37
CA SER A 520 29.74 11.31 16.76
C SER A 520 28.93 10.42 17.72
N ALA A 521 28.10 9.53 17.19
CA ALA A 521 27.29 8.56 17.94
C ALA A 521 26.92 7.36 17.05
N GLY A 522 26.62 6.22 17.68
CA GLY A 522 26.18 5.01 16.96
C GLY A 522 27.35 4.16 16.44
N THR A 523 27.05 3.25 15.52
CA THR A 523 28.04 2.39 14.84
C THR A 523 27.83 2.37 13.33
N ILE A 524 28.86 1.97 12.57
CA ILE A 524 28.81 1.84 11.11
C ILE A 524 28.86 0.36 10.74
N LEU A 525 28.14 -0.02 9.69
CA LEU A 525 28.42 -1.19 8.88
C LEU A 525 28.56 -0.78 7.40
N THR A 526 29.38 -1.51 6.66
CA THR A 526 29.61 -1.29 5.23
C THR A 526 29.37 -2.58 4.48
N THR A 527 28.59 -2.54 3.40
CA THR A 527 28.44 -3.64 2.44
C THR A 527 29.24 -3.34 1.17
N GLU A 528 29.16 -4.20 0.16
CA GLU A 528 29.75 -3.93 -1.16
C GLU A 528 29.11 -2.69 -1.84
N HIS A 529 27.85 -2.37 -1.51
CA HIS A 529 27.01 -1.38 -2.19
C HIS A 529 26.25 -0.44 -1.24
N SER A 530 26.61 -0.35 0.04
CA SER A 530 25.97 0.58 0.98
C SER A 530 26.82 0.89 2.21
N VAL A 531 26.58 2.07 2.80
CA VAL A 531 27.05 2.43 4.15
C VAL A 531 25.84 2.57 5.06
N GLU A 532 25.77 1.76 6.11
CA GLU A 532 24.73 1.81 7.16
C GLU A 532 25.29 2.49 8.41
N TRP A 533 24.68 3.61 8.82
CA TRP A 533 24.93 4.26 10.09
C TRP A 533 23.82 3.98 11.09
N ARG A 534 24.09 3.14 12.09
CA ARG A 534 23.20 2.82 13.20
C ARG A 534 23.34 3.88 14.28
N VAL A 535 22.72 5.04 14.07
CA VAL A 535 22.70 6.19 14.99
C VAL A 535 22.27 5.77 16.40
N LEU A 536 21.26 4.91 16.48
CA LEU A 536 20.76 4.31 17.73
C LEU A 536 20.71 2.79 17.58
N GLY A 537 21.62 2.10 18.27
CA GLY A 537 21.75 0.64 18.23
C GLY A 537 20.89 -0.09 19.26
N THR A 538 20.73 -1.40 19.04
CA THR A 538 19.87 -2.31 19.82
C THR A 538 20.16 -2.26 21.32
N GLY A 539 19.12 -2.02 22.12
CA GLY A 539 19.21 -1.98 23.59
C GLY A 539 19.44 -0.60 24.21
N ARG A 540 19.57 0.47 23.40
CA ARG A 540 19.62 1.85 23.88
C ARG A 540 18.39 2.64 23.43
N ASN A 541 17.31 2.57 24.19
CA ASN A 541 16.08 3.27 23.85
C ASN A 541 16.17 4.78 24.12
N LEU A 542 15.60 5.60 23.22
CA LEU A 542 15.51 7.05 23.36
C LEU A 542 14.05 7.45 23.65
N SER A 543 13.74 7.72 24.93
CA SER A 543 12.42 8.19 25.38
C SER A 543 12.53 9.50 26.17
N GLY A 544 11.66 10.46 25.86
CA GLY A 544 11.59 11.76 26.54
C GLY A 544 12.84 12.64 26.41
N LYS A 545 13.72 12.34 25.44
CA LYS A 545 14.97 13.05 25.16
C LYS A 545 15.20 13.07 23.65
N SER A 546 15.87 14.10 23.16
CA SER A 546 16.42 14.13 21.81
C SER A 546 17.87 13.64 21.77
N LEU A 547 18.35 13.27 20.59
CA LEU A 547 19.76 13.01 20.30
C LEU A 547 20.15 13.80 19.05
N GLU A 548 21.29 14.49 19.08
CA GLU A 548 21.90 15.10 17.90
C GLU A 548 23.21 14.37 17.59
N ALA A 549 23.44 14.08 16.31
CA ALA A 549 24.62 13.36 15.86
C ALA A 549 25.09 13.83 14.48
N THR A 550 26.38 13.68 14.19
CA THR A 550 27.01 14.07 12.93
C THR A 550 27.91 12.93 12.44
N PHE A 551 27.96 12.71 11.14
CA PHE A 551 28.76 11.67 10.52
C PHE A 551 29.37 12.17 9.20
N PRO A 552 30.64 12.66 9.24
CA PRO A 552 31.43 12.96 8.06
C PRO A 552 32.24 11.74 7.60
N GLY A 553 32.58 11.68 6.31
CA GLY A 553 33.51 10.69 5.79
C GLY A 553 33.82 10.83 4.31
N THR A 554 34.63 9.89 3.80
CA THR A 554 34.97 9.72 2.38
C THR A 554 34.80 8.25 1.97
N ILE A 555 34.49 8.04 0.70
CA ILE A 555 34.20 6.72 0.11
C ILE A 555 34.95 6.62 -1.21
N LYS A 556 35.66 5.50 -1.39
CA LYS A 556 36.36 5.17 -2.64
C LYS A 556 35.70 3.99 -3.30
N PHE A 557 35.35 4.15 -4.57
CA PHE A 557 34.69 3.16 -5.38
C PHE A 557 35.69 2.38 -6.24
N SER A 558 35.27 1.24 -6.76
CA SER A 558 35.99 0.57 -7.84
C SER A 558 35.83 1.35 -9.14
N PRO A 559 36.91 1.56 -9.93
CA PRO A 559 36.81 2.16 -11.25
C PRO A 559 35.80 1.43 -12.14
N LEU A 560 35.02 2.19 -12.92
CA LEU A 560 34.14 1.60 -13.93
C LEU A 560 34.98 0.88 -14.98
N GLN A 561 34.92 -0.45 -14.99
CA GLN A 561 35.48 -1.22 -16.09
C GLN A 561 34.61 -1.01 -17.33
N ASN A 562 35.11 -0.16 -18.23
CA ASN A 562 34.51 0.11 -19.52
C ASN A 562 34.52 -1.17 -20.36
N LYS A 563 33.45 -1.97 -20.24
CA LYS A 563 33.30 -3.24 -20.95
C LYS A 563 32.94 -2.95 -22.40
N ARG A 564 33.94 -2.55 -23.19
CA ARG A 564 33.90 -2.62 -24.65
C ARG A 564 33.55 -4.06 -25.03
N ARG A 565 32.26 -4.34 -25.24
CA ARG A 565 31.82 -5.52 -25.96
C ARG A 565 32.19 -5.27 -27.41
N GLY A 566 33.34 -5.80 -27.82
CA GLY A 566 33.61 -5.97 -29.23
C GLY A 566 32.64 -6.99 -29.80
N ASP A 567 31.89 -6.58 -30.81
CA ASP A 567 31.55 -7.40 -31.97
C ASP A 567 31.52 -6.44 -33.19
N GLY A 568 31.87 -6.95 -34.36
CA GLY A 568 32.53 -6.21 -35.45
C GLY A 568 31.92 -4.91 -36.00
N ASP A 569 32.85 -4.11 -36.57
CA ASP A 569 32.72 -3.04 -37.59
C ASP A 569 31.88 -1.79 -37.21
N ASP A 570 32.27 -0.54 -37.51
CA ASP A 570 33.31 -0.02 -38.43
C ASP A 570 34.27 0.97 -37.75
N GLU A 571 35.41 1.25 -38.39
CA GLU A 571 36.26 2.40 -38.03
C GLU A 571 35.67 3.72 -38.52
N GLU A 572 35.66 4.74 -37.66
CA GLU A 572 36.16 6.06 -38.07
C GLU A 572 36.66 6.82 -36.83
N SER A 573 37.93 7.24 -36.87
CA SER A 573 38.60 7.99 -35.81
C SER A 573 38.73 9.44 -36.23
N GLU A 574 38.01 10.37 -35.58
CA GLU A 574 38.31 11.80 -35.71
C GLU A 574 38.91 12.35 -34.42
N SER A 575 40.11 12.88 -34.55
CA SER A 575 40.96 13.42 -33.49
C SER A 575 40.59 14.86 -33.14
N GLU A 576 40.74 15.22 -31.86
CA GLU A 576 40.64 16.60 -31.38
C GLU A 576 41.56 17.57 -32.15
N SER A 577 41.05 18.74 -32.54
CA SER A 577 41.85 19.98 -32.53
C SER A 577 40.99 21.25 -32.54
N GLY A 578 41.17 22.09 -31.51
CA GLY A 578 41.01 23.55 -31.47
C GLY A 578 39.74 24.22 -32.04
N GLU A 579 38.98 24.90 -31.19
CA GLU A 579 39.26 26.32 -30.87
C GLU A 579 38.46 26.78 -29.65
N GLY A 580 38.88 27.90 -29.05
CA GLY A 580 38.42 28.31 -27.72
C GLY A 580 37.01 28.92 -27.68
N THR A 581 36.26 28.56 -26.65
CA THR A 581 35.27 29.46 -26.04
C THR A 581 35.30 29.23 -24.54
N GLU A 582 35.49 30.30 -23.76
CA GLU A 582 35.43 30.25 -22.29
C GLU A 582 33.98 30.01 -21.83
N ASN A 583 33.53 28.77 -21.88
CA ASN A 583 32.50 28.31 -20.96
C ASN A 583 33.20 27.67 -19.76
N VAL A 584 33.06 28.31 -18.60
CA VAL A 584 33.26 27.66 -17.30
C VAL A 584 32.11 26.68 -17.10
N MET A 585 32.09 25.59 -17.87
CA MET A 585 31.28 24.42 -17.53
C MET A 585 31.74 23.96 -16.16
N ASN A 586 30.82 23.90 -15.21
CA ASN A 586 31.12 23.39 -13.89
C ASN A 586 31.68 21.97 -14.02
N VAL A 587 32.86 21.72 -13.44
CA VAL A 587 33.53 20.40 -13.49
C VAL A 587 32.60 19.31 -12.96
N GLU A 588 31.78 19.67 -11.96
CA GLU A 588 30.72 18.84 -11.39
C GLU A 588 29.61 18.50 -12.42
N GLU A 589 29.21 19.45 -13.26
CA GLU A 589 28.21 19.22 -14.32
C GLU A 589 28.76 18.33 -15.44
N LEU A 590 30.03 18.51 -15.81
CA LEU A 590 30.74 17.63 -16.75
C LEU A 590 30.83 16.19 -16.21
N LEU A 591 31.20 16.03 -14.93
CA LEU A 591 31.28 14.74 -14.26
C LEU A 591 29.91 14.05 -14.18
N VAL A 592 28.87 14.77 -13.77
CA VAL A 592 27.49 14.26 -13.73
C VAL A 592 27.00 13.88 -15.14
N GLN A 593 27.29 14.69 -16.16
CA GLN A 593 26.88 14.40 -17.54
C GLN A 593 27.62 13.17 -18.11
N LYS A 594 28.92 13.01 -17.82
CA LYS A 594 29.70 11.82 -18.18
C LYS A 594 29.15 10.58 -17.47
N MET A 595 28.99 10.66 -16.15
CA MET A 595 28.45 9.58 -15.32
C MET A 595 27.06 9.14 -15.79
N ASN A 596 26.18 10.04 -16.24
CA ASN A 596 24.84 9.68 -16.70
C ASN A 596 24.79 9.00 -18.08
N LYS A 597 25.83 9.10 -18.91
CA LYS A 597 25.85 8.51 -20.27
C LYS A 597 26.22 7.02 -20.27
N ASP A 598 27.01 6.58 -19.30
CA ASP A 598 27.65 5.25 -19.30
C ASP A 598 26.91 4.20 -18.44
N LEU A 599 25.67 4.46 -18.03
CA LEU A 599 24.96 3.61 -17.07
C LEU A 599 24.04 2.58 -17.75
N PRO A 600 24.14 1.29 -17.40
CA PRO A 600 23.20 0.27 -17.85
C PRO A 600 21.82 0.42 -17.17
N ALA A 601 20.82 -0.24 -17.74
CA ALA A 601 19.46 -0.28 -17.20
C ALA A 601 19.42 -0.75 -15.73
N VAL A 602 18.54 -0.14 -14.94
CA VAL A 602 18.45 -0.34 -13.49
C VAL A 602 17.54 -1.52 -13.17
N GLU A 603 17.91 -2.36 -12.20
CA GLU A 603 16.99 -3.35 -11.65
C GLU A 603 15.84 -2.65 -10.90
N VAL A 604 14.62 -3.16 -11.10
CA VAL A 604 13.35 -2.42 -10.96
C VAL A 604 12.95 -2.12 -9.49
N GLU A 605 13.70 -2.63 -8.52
CA GLU A 605 13.25 -2.68 -7.11
C GLU A 605 13.32 -1.35 -6.34
N GLU A 606 14.04 -0.33 -6.83
CA GLU A 606 14.28 0.89 -6.04
C GLU A 606 13.88 2.20 -6.75
N PRO A 607 12.70 2.78 -6.44
CA PRO A 607 12.04 3.79 -7.27
C PRO A 607 12.71 5.18 -7.30
N PHE A 608 13.77 5.41 -6.52
CA PHE A 608 14.50 6.68 -6.42
C PHE A 608 15.95 6.62 -6.93
N CYS A 609 16.45 5.45 -7.32
CA CYS A 609 17.86 5.24 -7.69
C CYS A 609 18.23 5.67 -9.13
N TRP A 610 17.73 6.82 -9.58
CA TRP A 610 17.87 7.29 -10.97
C TRP A 610 19.24 7.93 -11.18
N GLN A 611 19.64 8.78 -10.24
CA GLN A 611 21.01 9.19 -9.96
C GLN A 611 21.38 8.49 -8.65
N ALA A 612 22.33 7.56 -8.69
CA ALA A 612 22.52 6.53 -7.65
C ALA A 612 23.10 7.04 -6.30
N TYR A 613 23.07 8.35 -6.05
CA TYR A 613 23.77 9.06 -4.97
C TYR A 613 22.93 10.20 -4.36
N ASP A 614 21.73 10.46 -4.88
CA ASP A 614 20.95 11.68 -4.56
C ASP A 614 20.20 11.60 -3.24
N TYR A 615 20.25 10.48 -2.50
CA TYR A 615 19.49 10.31 -1.27
C TYR A 615 20.05 9.24 -0.31
N ALA A 616 19.60 9.29 0.94
CA ALA A 616 19.82 8.27 1.96
C ALA A 616 18.48 7.86 2.61
N LYS A 617 18.31 6.57 2.91
CA LYS A 617 17.11 6.01 3.55
C LYS A 617 17.24 6.03 5.07
N VAL A 618 16.18 6.35 5.79
CA VAL A 618 16.11 6.27 7.25
C VAL A 618 15.18 5.14 7.65
N SER A 619 15.66 4.24 8.52
CA SER A 619 14.86 3.18 9.13
C SER A 619 14.81 3.36 10.64
N PHE A 620 13.61 3.39 11.22
CA PHE A 620 13.42 3.46 12.68
C PHE A 620 12.18 2.72 13.15
N LYS A 621 12.16 2.43 14.46
CA LYS A 621 10.98 1.97 15.19
C LYS A 621 10.81 2.78 16.47
N ILE A 622 9.59 3.25 16.72
CA ILE A 622 9.16 3.93 17.94
C ILE A 622 7.98 3.15 18.53
N VAL A 623 7.93 3.04 19.85
CA VAL A 623 6.86 2.33 20.57
C VAL A 623 6.25 3.21 21.68
N GLY A 624 5.08 2.81 22.16
CA GLY A 624 4.46 3.33 23.38
C GLY A 624 3.26 4.26 23.18
N ALA A 625 3.16 4.92 22.02
CA ALA A 625 1.99 5.68 21.57
C ALA A 625 2.03 5.89 20.04
N SER A 626 0.96 6.48 19.50
CA SER A 626 0.90 6.99 18.12
C SER A 626 1.51 8.40 18.03
N VAL A 627 2.17 8.71 16.92
CA VAL A 627 2.64 10.07 16.58
C VAL A 627 1.51 10.97 16.07
N SER A 628 0.44 10.41 15.48
CA SER A 628 -0.78 11.17 15.16
C SER A 628 -1.68 11.44 16.39
N ARG A 629 -1.28 10.97 17.59
CA ARG A 629 -2.06 11.03 18.84
C ARG A 629 -3.37 10.23 18.85
N MET A 630 -3.47 9.24 17.96
CA MET A 630 -4.60 8.29 17.94
C MET A 630 -4.56 7.38 19.17
N LEU A 631 -5.70 7.14 19.81
CA LEU A 631 -5.79 6.35 21.04
C LEU A 631 -7.13 5.62 21.17
N ILE A 632 -7.08 4.39 21.70
CA ILE A 632 -8.26 3.63 22.15
C ILE A 632 -8.18 3.52 23.67
N ASP A 633 -9.18 4.05 24.39
CA ASP A 633 -9.31 3.80 25.83
C ASP A 633 -9.94 2.43 26.05
N THR A 634 -9.14 1.45 26.48
CA THR A 634 -9.57 0.07 26.72
C THR A 634 -10.70 -0.06 27.75
N LYS A 635 -10.89 0.94 28.63
CA LYS A 635 -11.99 0.98 29.60
C LYS A 635 -13.32 1.42 29.00
N SER A 636 -13.28 2.08 27.84
CA SER A 636 -14.46 2.57 27.11
C SER A 636 -14.98 1.57 26.07
N VAL A 637 -14.26 0.46 25.87
CA VAL A 637 -14.63 -0.61 24.94
C VAL A 637 -15.77 -1.44 25.53
N ASN A 638 -16.90 -1.47 24.84
CA ASN A 638 -18.07 -2.28 25.19
C ASN A 638 -18.20 -3.47 24.24
N ILE A 639 -18.54 -4.64 24.80
CA ILE A 639 -18.84 -5.86 24.07
C ILE A 639 -20.29 -6.25 24.39
N TYR A 640 -21.10 -6.49 23.37
CA TYR A 640 -22.48 -6.94 23.49
C TYR A 640 -22.68 -8.27 22.74
N PRO A 641 -23.26 -9.32 23.35
CA PRO A 641 -23.64 -9.43 24.76
C PRO A 641 -22.44 -9.28 25.71
N THR A 642 -22.70 -8.82 26.94
CA THR A 642 -21.63 -8.46 27.89
C THR A 642 -20.79 -9.66 28.31
N THR A 643 -19.50 -9.63 28.00
CA THR A 643 -18.51 -10.64 28.40
C THR A 643 -17.39 -10.01 29.23
N LYS A 644 -16.79 -10.77 30.15
CA LYS A 644 -15.62 -10.33 30.94
C LYS A 644 -14.31 -10.58 30.19
N SER A 645 -14.27 -10.20 28.92
CA SER A 645 -13.11 -10.40 28.05
C SER A 645 -12.07 -9.30 28.32
N PRO A 646 -10.78 -9.63 28.56
CA PRO A 646 -9.74 -8.64 28.70
C PRO A 646 -9.53 -7.89 27.37
N VAL A 647 -9.28 -6.59 27.48
CA VAL A 647 -9.01 -5.69 26.35
C VAL A 647 -7.58 -5.16 26.46
N GLU A 648 -6.74 -5.50 25.48
CA GLU A 648 -5.35 -5.08 25.40
C GLU A 648 -5.16 -4.03 24.30
N PHE A 649 -4.25 -3.08 24.50
CA PHE A 649 -3.92 -2.02 23.55
C PHE A 649 -2.41 -1.83 23.45
N SER A 650 -1.91 -1.70 22.22
CA SER A 650 -0.51 -1.39 21.92
C SER A 650 -0.40 -0.38 20.76
N ALA A 651 0.74 0.31 20.67
CA ALA A 651 1.01 1.26 19.60
C ALA A 651 2.48 1.21 19.19
N GLN A 652 2.70 1.16 17.87
CA GLN A 652 4.00 1.07 17.21
C GLN A 652 4.03 2.00 16.01
N VAL A 653 5.16 2.68 15.81
CA VAL A 653 5.40 3.57 14.68
C VAL A 653 6.69 3.15 13.99
N THR A 654 6.65 3.04 12.67
CA THR A 654 7.77 2.64 11.82
C THR A 654 8.07 3.72 10.77
N SER A 655 9.28 3.73 10.24
CA SER A 655 9.63 4.43 9.01
C SER A 655 9.00 3.72 7.79
N GLY A 656 8.38 4.47 6.89
CA GLY A 656 8.03 4.01 5.54
C GLY A 656 9.08 4.46 4.53
N GLU A 657 8.64 5.08 3.43
CA GLU A 657 9.52 5.81 2.52
C GLU A 657 10.00 7.09 3.21
N TYR A 658 11.09 6.97 3.96
CA TYR A 658 11.68 8.04 4.74
C TYR A 658 13.09 8.35 4.23
N ILE A 659 13.22 9.49 3.57
CA ILE A 659 14.36 9.84 2.74
C ILE A 659 14.95 11.19 3.15
N LEU A 660 16.28 11.23 3.27
CA LEU A 660 17.08 12.46 3.28
C LEU A 660 17.63 12.65 1.87
N TRP A 661 17.27 13.73 1.19
CA TRP A 661 17.86 14.09 -0.09
C TRP A 661 19.24 14.69 0.09
N ASN A 662 20.12 14.43 -0.86
CA ASN A 662 21.42 15.09 -0.97
C ASN A 662 21.16 16.56 -1.32
N THR A 663 21.51 17.52 -0.46
CA THR A 663 21.22 18.94 -0.75
C THR A 663 21.96 19.46 -1.98
N LEU A 664 23.01 18.76 -2.44
CA LEU A 664 23.77 19.04 -3.66
C LEU A 664 23.23 18.30 -4.89
N GLY A 665 22.35 17.30 -4.68
CA GLY A 665 21.74 16.51 -5.74
C GLY A 665 20.67 17.29 -6.52
N LYS A 666 20.27 16.77 -7.68
CA LYS A 666 19.15 17.35 -8.43
C LYS A 666 17.84 16.90 -7.79
N ALA A 667 17.06 17.85 -7.29
CA ALA A 667 15.74 17.54 -6.76
C ALA A 667 14.83 16.92 -7.85
N PRO A 668 13.93 15.98 -7.50
CA PRO A 668 12.96 15.45 -8.45
C PRO A 668 12.10 16.57 -9.03
N SER A 669 11.81 16.51 -10.34
CA SER A 669 10.98 17.51 -11.03
C SER A 669 9.58 17.67 -10.43
N ALA A 670 9.02 16.61 -9.84
CA ALA A 670 7.75 16.63 -9.12
C ALA A 670 7.77 17.42 -7.79
N ALA A 671 8.95 17.78 -7.27
CA ALA A 671 9.11 18.61 -6.07
C ALA A 671 9.40 20.09 -6.38
N ALA A 672 9.58 20.44 -7.66
CA ALA A 672 9.82 21.81 -8.13
C ALA A 672 8.53 22.40 -8.72
N VAL A 673 7.59 22.77 -7.86
CA VAL A 673 6.32 23.47 -8.18
C VAL A 673 6.15 24.70 -7.29
#